data_AF-A0A2W6B415-F1
#
_entry.id   AF-A0A2W6B415-F1
#
_cell.length_a   1.000
_cell.length_b   1.000
_cell.length_c   1.000
_cell.angle_alpha   90.00
_cell.angle_beta   90.00
_cell.angle_gamma   90.00
#
_symmetry.space_group_name_H-M   'P 1'
#
loop_
_entity.id
_entity.type
_entity.pdbx_description
1 polymer ?
#
loop_
_entity_poly.entity_id
_entity_poly.type
_entity_poly.pdbx_seq_one_letter_code
_entity_poly.pdbx_strand_id
1 'polypeptide(L)'
;MLPDFKGTTGNVLLHAVEWTRDVWETLDKNFISKWDKWAKPAISGTGQILNQMSGHLLEELSQALSELAAAVKNAFLDLLIKMWDWFGLLTSGVPQGFEENAFFWSDMFHYRKTYDYARALFANAKNEQQKAFALGWMSHCATDVTGHAFVNEKCGGPYRLHWQRHHVIENHMDALVYDSQHGGNEPYGELDTSALHFRLAFRQRNDAPYNGAKDAPAYDYFTPDFPDYTNPPFGTDPDFYREGLWDLDTGDLPDDLCQLLIDTMRQMFYSGADPKDAPQILTDDPGFNDNGSGIPNLKTLQDTYWTLFHYVKMTSTGGYSPRKPTPPPVIGDHSPPPFPGSGGPSDNSGSGMDPSSDDGGFSLLDFFLAIFAVAAYIAELAVWLATLPIAVLNDILTYPAREILYEFAVVPMWNLYMAARKPLVMSGFFAPKAEEISRGLVTLGVSPTGPLQDLAAALASPDGTTSGLPSFDEPSGRANAAAAFGADPAFPRAIIEDDPNLIANIIQFFGGDPFCGSTLQPSEFTSPWRYPSTNNAGQTNGWEGSLTHPGPYVQGQDARMLMNHLPGNANARTEYEKATTPAMTEQASDNHLPANQHLGDPVDYSVYLIGRLSNGDPIPNFNLDSDRGYGHQTWEWDRRKNKPHTPSSSGQLANAKYRFNEPCTVPEGFCSEQPGNPGPHYDPFLNLAIHYGEAPDGSCDITKVTPNDVGQAGGIQPNGGKERGHGG
;
A
#
# COMPACT_ATOMS: atom_id res chain seq x y z
N MET A 1 -4.40 -2.80 4.89
CA MET A 1 -5.05 -2.00 5.96
C MET A 1 -6.44 -1.54 5.52
N LEU A 2 -7.48 -1.88 6.27
CA LEU A 2 -8.88 -1.52 6.00
C LEU A 2 -9.52 -1.05 7.32
N PRO A 3 -10.61 -0.26 7.29
CA PRO A 3 -11.30 0.11 8.52
C PRO A 3 -11.77 -1.16 9.22
N ASP A 4 -11.33 -1.33 10.47
CA ASP A 4 -11.58 -2.51 11.30
C ASP A 4 -13.06 -2.66 11.67
N PHE A 5 -13.87 -3.05 10.69
CA PHE A 5 -15.23 -3.57 10.81
C PHE A 5 -16.24 -2.66 11.55
N LYS A 6 -15.93 -1.39 11.82
CA LYS A 6 -16.69 -0.54 12.76
C LYS A 6 -17.32 0.67 12.09
N GLY A 7 -18.65 0.84 12.25
CA GLY A 7 -19.48 1.92 11.69
C GLY A 7 -18.89 3.35 11.75
N THR A 8 -19.24 4.18 12.75
CA THR A 8 -18.98 5.64 12.72
C THR A 8 -17.50 6.04 12.78
N THR A 9 -16.59 5.15 13.17
CA THR A 9 -15.13 5.39 13.16
C THR A 9 -14.52 4.94 11.83
N GLY A 10 -14.97 3.80 11.27
CA GLY A 10 -14.70 3.43 9.89
C GLY A 10 -15.24 4.45 8.89
N ASN A 11 -16.32 5.16 9.23
CA ASN A 11 -16.82 6.30 8.45
C ASN A 11 -15.81 7.43 8.34
N VAL A 12 -14.88 7.63 9.30
CA VAL A 12 -13.87 8.68 9.20
C VAL A 12 -12.81 8.30 8.16
N LEU A 13 -12.39 7.03 8.15
CA LEU A 13 -11.50 6.48 7.12
C LEU A 13 -12.19 6.44 5.75
N LEU A 14 -13.47 6.03 5.70
CA LEU A 14 -14.27 6.10 4.49
C LEU A 14 -14.42 7.55 4.01
N HIS A 15 -14.67 8.51 4.89
CA HIS A 15 -14.73 9.93 4.52
C HIS A 15 -13.37 10.48 4.07
N ALA A 16 -12.25 9.97 4.60
CA ALA A 16 -10.91 10.32 4.13
C ALA A 16 -10.67 9.77 2.72
N VAL A 17 -11.01 8.50 2.49
CA VAL A 17 -10.93 7.85 1.17
C VAL A 17 -11.87 8.54 0.17
N GLU A 18 -13.12 8.81 0.55
CA GLU A 18 -14.09 9.56 -0.25
C GLU A 18 -13.58 10.97 -0.54
N TRP A 19 -13.00 11.66 0.44
CA TRP A 19 -12.44 12.99 0.22
C TRP A 19 -11.25 12.97 -0.75
N THR A 20 -10.29 12.05 -0.57
CA THR A 20 -9.16 11.87 -1.48
C THR A 20 -9.66 11.54 -2.88
N ARG A 21 -10.65 10.65 -2.99
CA ARG A 21 -11.31 10.30 -4.26
C ARG A 21 -11.96 11.51 -4.90
N ASP A 22 -12.80 12.26 -4.17
CA ASP A 22 -13.56 13.39 -4.71
C ASP A 22 -12.62 14.54 -5.19
N VAL A 23 -11.55 14.81 -4.44
CA VAL A 23 -10.50 15.76 -4.85
C VAL A 23 -9.82 15.28 -6.13
N TRP A 24 -9.46 14.00 -6.19
CA TRP A 24 -8.77 13.43 -7.32
C TRP A 24 -9.64 13.31 -8.57
N GLU A 25 -10.86 12.78 -8.47
CA GLU A 25 -11.82 12.69 -9.58
C GLU A 25 -12.06 14.08 -10.20
N THR A 26 -12.12 15.11 -9.36
CA THR A 26 -12.26 16.49 -9.86
C THR A 26 -11.02 16.93 -10.64
N LEU A 27 -9.82 16.66 -10.14
CA LEU A 27 -8.56 17.00 -10.82
C LEU A 27 -8.39 16.19 -12.11
N ASP A 28 -8.60 14.88 -12.03
CA ASP A 28 -8.46 13.93 -13.13
C ASP A 28 -9.46 14.25 -14.24
N LYS A 29 -10.74 14.50 -13.93
CA LYS A 29 -11.73 14.91 -14.93
C LYS A 29 -11.37 16.23 -15.63
N ASN A 30 -10.88 17.22 -14.88
CA ASN A 30 -10.44 18.48 -15.47
C ASN A 30 -9.18 18.31 -16.33
N PHE A 31 -8.30 17.39 -15.96
CA PHE A 31 -7.12 17.03 -16.71
C PHE A 31 -7.48 16.29 -18.00
N ILE A 32 -8.24 15.20 -17.91
CA ILE A 32 -8.62 14.32 -19.02
C ILE A 32 -9.40 15.06 -20.10
N SER A 33 -10.33 15.92 -19.71
CA SER A 33 -11.02 16.82 -20.65
C SER A 33 -10.04 17.64 -21.52
N LYS A 34 -8.97 18.16 -20.92
CA LYS A 34 -7.94 18.94 -21.64
C LYS A 34 -7.00 18.03 -22.43
N TRP A 35 -6.64 16.87 -21.88
CA TRP A 35 -5.81 15.87 -22.52
C TRP A 35 -6.45 15.35 -23.82
N ASP A 36 -7.73 15.01 -23.76
CA ASP A 36 -8.50 14.52 -24.91
C ASP A 36 -8.64 15.59 -26.00
N LYS A 37 -8.81 16.86 -25.60
CA LYS A 37 -8.93 17.98 -26.54
C LYS A 37 -7.60 18.26 -27.27
N TRP A 38 -6.47 18.16 -26.58
CA TRP A 38 -5.20 18.74 -27.07
C TRP A 38 -4.07 17.73 -27.26
N ALA A 39 -3.92 16.77 -26.34
CA ALA A 39 -2.81 15.83 -26.35
C ALA A 39 -3.08 14.61 -27.22
N LYS A 40 -4.26 13.97 -27.10
CA LYS A 40 -4.63 12.80 -27.93
C LYS A 40 -4.55 13.09 -29.45
N PRO A 41 -5.03 14.23 -29.97
CA PRO A 41 -4.92 14.53 -31.41
C PRO A 41 -3.47 14.74 -31.87
N ALA A 42 -2.63 15.38 -31.03
CA ALA A 42 -1.22 15.62 -31.34
C ALA A 42 -0.42 14.30 -31.43
N ILE A 43 -0.74 13.33 -30.57
CA ILE A 43 -0.10 12.00 -30.54
C ILE A 43 -0.59 11.12 -31.69
N SER A 44 -1.92 11.03 -31.90
CA SER A 44 -2.54 10.10 -32.86
C SER A 44 -2.45 10.55 -34.32
N GLY A 45 -2.16 11.83 -34.59
CA GLY A 45 -2.17 12.39 -35.95
C GLY A 45 -3.56 12.52 -36.58
N THR A 46 -4.61 12.21 -35.82
CA THR A 46 -6.01 12.30 -36.25
C THR A 46 -6.55 13.70 -35.98
N GLY A 47 -6.85 14.46 -37.04
CA GLY A 47 -7.54 15.75 -36.95
C GLY A 47 -7.00 16.83 -37.88
N GLN A 48 -7.77 17.92 -38.06
CA GLN A 48 -7.39 19.09 -38.85
C GLN A 48 -6.34 19.96 -38.12
N ILE A 49 -5.24 19.36 -37.65
CA ILE A 49 -4.11 20.05 -36.97
C ILE A 49 -3.58 21.19 -37.86
N LEU A 50 -3.61 21.00 -39.18
CA LEU A 50 -3.23 22.02 -40.17
C LEU A 50 -4.17 23.24 -40.23
N ASN A 51 -5.46 23.12 -39.89
CA ASN A 51 -6.36 24.29 -39.81
C ASN A 51 -6.22 25.05 -38.49
N GLN A 52 -5.56 24.45 -37.49
CA GLN A 52 -5.46 24.97 -36.13
C GLN A 52 -4.11 25.64 -35.81
N MET A 53 -3.11 25.59 -36.69
CA MET A 53 -1.86 26.36 -36.58
C MET A 53 -2.05 27.87 -36.83
N SER A 54 -2.98 28.49 -36.09
CA SER A 54 -3.10 29.93 -35.97
C SER A 54 -2.69 30.35 -34.55
N GLY A 55 -2.36 31.63 -34.34
CA GLY A 55 -1.98 32.15 -33.01
C GLY A 55 -3.01 31.88 -31.90
N HIS A 56 -4.26 31.58 -32.27
CA HIS A 56 -5.34 31.23 -31.34
C HIS A 56 -5.10 29.90 -30.59
N LEU A 57 -4.45 28.91 -31.21
CA LEU A 57 -4.16 27.62 -30.56
C LEU A 57 -3.17 27.76 -29.40
N LEU A 58 -2.12 28.57 -29.58
CA LEU A 58 -1.13 28.82 -28.53
C LEU A 58 -1.74 29.61 -27.34
N GLU A 59 -2.69 30.50 -27.63
CA GLU A 59 -3.46 31.22 -26.60
C GLU A 59 -4.39 30.27 -25.82
N GLU A 60 -5.14 29.41 -26.52
CA GLU A 60 -6.00 28.40 -25.88
C GLU A 60 -5.19 27.39 -25.03
N LEU A 61 -4.01 26.97 -25.52
CA LEU A 61 -3.10 26.09 -24.78
C LEU A 61 -2.54 26.76 -23.53
N SER A 62 -2.06 28.00 -23.64
CA SER A 62 -1.56 28.77 -22.50
C SER A 62 -2.65 28.98 -21.44
N GLN A 63 -3.89 29.23 -21.87
CA GLN A 63 -5.03 29.35 -20.97
C GLN A 63 -5.35 28.03 -20.28
N ALA A 64 -5.40 26.92 -21.03
CA ALA A 64 -5.70 25.59 -20.50
C ALA A 64 -4.67 25.14 -19.44
N LEU A 65 -3.37 25.38 -19.70
CA LEU A 65 -2.27 25.14 -18.76
C LEU A 65 -2.38 26.02 -17.51
N SER A 66 -2.73 27.29 -17.67
CA SER A 66 -2.91 28.22 -16.54
C SER A 66 -4.07 27.81 -15.63
N GLU A 67 -5.20 27.42 -16.23
CA GLU A 67 -6.36 26.91 -15.49
C GLU A 67 -6.05 25.58 -14.80
N LEU A 68 -5.29 24.69 -15.45
CA LEU A 68 -4.88 23.43 -14.84
C LEU A 68 -3.95 23.66 -13.65
N ALA A 69 -2.94 24.53 -13.81
CA ALA A 69 -2.05 24.91 -12.72
C ALA A 69 -2.80 25.55 -11.54
N ALA A 70 -3.81 26.37 -11.81
CA ALA A 70 -4.66 26.95 -10.78
C ALA A 70 -5.50 25.89 -10.04
N ALA A 71 -6.08 24.92 -10.76
CA ALA A 71 -6.81 23.81 -10.17
C ALA A 71 -5.92 22.94 -9.27
N VAL A 72 -4.73 22.59 -9.75
CA VAL A 72 -3.72 21.84 -8.99
C VAL A 72 -3.31 22.61 -7.73
N LYS A 73 -3.02 23.91 -7.85
CA LYS A 73 -2.67 24.76 -6.71
C LYS A 73 -3.78 24.82 -5.66
N ASN A 74 -5.04 24.98 -6.08
CA ASN A 74 -6.17 25.05 -5.16
C ASN A 74 -6.41 23.71 -4.46
N ALA A 75 -6.37 22.60 -5.19
CA ALA A 75 -6.49 21.27 -4.59
C ALA A 75 -5.34 20.96 -3.63
N PHE A 76 -4.11 21.40 -3.94
CA PHE A 76 -2.97 21.25 -3.03
C PHE A 76 -3.09 22.13 -1.78
N LEU A 77 -3.57 23.37 -1.90
CA LEU A 77 -3.84 24.22 -0.73
C LEU A 77 -4.94 23.62 0.15
N ASP A 78 -6.01 23.09 -0.47
CA ASP A 78 -7.07 22.39 0.25
C ASP A 78 -6.56 21.10 0.92
N LEU A 79 -5.71 20.32 0.23
CA LEU A 79 -5.03 19.15 0.77
C LEU A 79 -4.17 19.53 1.98
N LEU A 80 -3.29 20.53 1.86
CA LEU A 80 -2.44 21.00 2.97
C LEU A 80 -3.24 21.54 4.16
N ILE A 81 -4.37 22.21 3.91
CA ILE A 81 -5.28 22.70 4.97
C ILE A 81 -6.00 21.54 5.68
N LYS A 82 -6.20 20.41 4.98
CA LYS A 82 -6.92 19.22 5.47
C LYS A 82 -6.00 18.03 5.79
N MET A 83 -4.68 18.18 5.67
CA MET A 83 -3.72 17.12 5.95
C MET A 83 -3.73 16.83 7.45
N TRP A 84 -4.42 15.76 7.79
CA TRP A 84 -4.50 15.14 9.11
C TRP A 84 -3.65 13.87 9.13
N ASP A 85 -3.29 13.39 10.31
CA ASP A 85 -2.77 12.03 10.50
C ASP A 85 -3.88 10.99 10.30
N TRP A 86 -4.34 10.85 9.06
CA TRP A 86 -5.43 9.93 8.70
C TRP A 86 -5.02 8.47 8.94
N PHE A 87 -3.73 8.18 8.79
CA PHE A 87 -3.16 6.86 9.05
C PHE A 87 -2.97 6.59 10.55
N GLY A 88 -2.93 7.62 11.39
CA GLY A 88 -3.01 7.48 12.85
C GLY A 88 -4.33 6.87 13.33
N LEU A 89 -5.39 6.88 12.51
CA LEU A 89 -6.61 6.11 12.78
C LEU A 89 -6.42 4.60 12.57
N LEU A 90 -5.35 4.19 11.88
CA LEU A 90 -4.92 2.81 11.65
C LEU A 90 -3.79 2.42 12.62
N THR A 91 -3.50 3.26 13.62
CA THR A 91 -2.54 2.91 14.66
C THR A 91 -3.03 1.66 15.42
N SER A 92 -2.09 0.79 15.75
CA SER A 92 -2.33 -0.44 16.52
C SER A 92 -2.67 -0.11 17.98
N GLY A 93 -3.32 -1.03 18.71
CA GLY A 93 -3.49 -0.96 20.17
C GLY A 93 -2.21 -1.20 21.00
N VAL A 94 -1.18 -1.78 20.38
CA VAL A 94 0.12 -2.07 21.00
C VAL A 94 0.85 -0.82 21.52
N PRO A 95 0.98 0.29 20.75
CA PRO A 95 1.66 1.50 21.21
C PRO A 95 0.95 2.24 22.36
N GLN A 96 -0.33 1.97 22.62
CA GLN A 96 -1.07 2.50 23.77
C GLN A 96 -1.09 1.52 24.95
N GLY A 97 -0.46 0.35 24.82
CA GLY A 97 -0.39 -0.67 25.87
C GLY A 97 -1.72 -1.36 26.15
N PHE A 98 -2.63 -1.39 25.18
CA PHE A 98 -3.93 -2.05 25.30
C PHE A 98 -3.77 -3.57 25.47
N GLU A 99 -4.74 -4.22 26.12
CA GLU A 99 -4.87 -5.68 26.10
C GLU A 99 -5.72 -6.11 24.89
N GLU A 100 -5.70 -7.41 24.58
CA GLU A 100 -6.41 -8.02 23.43
C GLU A 100 -7.91 -7.67 23.37
N ASN A 101 -8.55 -7.42 24.51
CA ASN A 101 -9.96 -7.03 24.55
C ASN A 101 -10.26 -5.67 23.91
N ALA A 102 -9.26 -4.81 23.77
CA ALA A 102 -9.34 -3.50 23.16
C ALA A 102 -8.61 -3.44 21.80
N PHE A 103 -8.06 -4.57 21.32
CA PHE A 103 -7.44 -4.65 20.00
C PHE A 103 -8.46 -4.63 18.87
N PHE A 104 -8.07 -4.00 17.77
CA PHE A 104 -8.73 -4.16 16.48
C PHE A 104 -8.44 -5.56 15.91
N TRP A 105 -9.27 -6.07 14.99
CA TRP A 105 -9.00 -7.38 14.38
C TRP A 105 -7.74 -7.38 13.52
N SER A 106 -7.40 -6.24 12.90
CA SER A 106 -6.09 -6.07 12.27
C SER A 106 -4.95 -6.38 13.25
N ASP A 107 -5.02 -5.84 14.48
CA ASP A 107 -4.02 -6.08 15.51
C ASP A 107 -3.99 -7.54 15.93
N MET A 108 -5.17 -8.15 16.12
CA MET A 108 -5.25 -9.57 16.45
C MET A 108 -4.56 -10.42 15.39
N PHE A 109 -4.76 -10.13 14.11
CA PHE A 109 -4.16 -10.91 13.02
C PHE A 109 -2.66 -10.72 12.81
N HIS A 110 -2.07 -9.60 13.26
CA HIS A 110 -0.64 -9.32 13.13
C HIS A 110 0.15 -9.64 14.41
N TYR A 111 -0.51 -9.62 15.56
CA TYR A 111 0.13 -9.72 16.87
C TYR A 111 -0.29 -10.93 17.71
N ARG A 112 -1.39 -11.63 17.40
CA ARG A 112 -1.90 -12.73 18.23
C ARG A 112 -2.25 -13.96 17.41
N LYS A 113 -1.67 -15.11 17.76
CA LYS A 113 -2.00 -16.41 17.15
C LYS A 113 -1.94 -16.38 15.61
N THR A 114 -1.01 -15.61 15.05
CA THR A 114 -0.92 -15.28 13.61
C THR A 114 -0.91 -16.53 12.72
N TYR A 115 -0.01 -17.48 13.03
CA TYR A 115 0.15 -18.73 12.30
C TYR A 115 -0.84 -19.80 12.75
N ASP A 116 -1.23 -19.78 14.02
CA ASP A 116 -2.27 -20.67 14.54
C ASP A 116 -3.61 -20.42 13.86
N TYR A 117 -3.98 -19.14 13.66
CA TYR A 117 -5.15 -18.74 12.89
C TYR A 117 -5.04 -19.17 11.43
N ALA A 118 -3.90 -18.93 10.78
CA ALA A 118 -3.67 -19.35 9.40
C ALA A 118 -3.85 -20.88 9.22
N ARG A 119 -3.29 -21.67 10.15
CA ARG A 119 -3.44 -23.13 10.18
C ARG A 119 -4.89 -23.54 10.42
N ALA A 120 -5.59 -22.92 11.36
CA ALA A 120 -6.99 -23.21 11.63
C ALA A 120 -7.89 -22.87 10.43
N LEU A 121 -7.63 -21.74 9.77
CA LEU A 121 -8.34 -21.30 8.57
C LEU A 121 -8.24 -22.34 7.45
N PHE A 122 -7.03 -22.86 7.20
CA PHE A 122 -6.81 -23.92 6.21
C PHE A 122 -7.46 -25.24 6.62
N ALA A 123 -7.39 -25.62 7.90
CA ALA A 123 -8.00 -26.85 8.40
C ALA A 123 -9.54 -26.81 8.36
N ASN A 124 -10.14 -25.64 8.54
CA ASN A 124 -11.60 -25.44 8.51
C ASN A 124 -12.16 -25.30 7.09
N ALA A 125 -11.31 -25.04 6.09
CA ALA A 125 -11.72 -24.88 4.69
C ALA A 125 -12.33 -26.18 4.12
N LYS A 126 -13.51 -26.06 3.50
CA LYS A 126 -14.32 -27.19 3.01
C LYS A 126 -14.21 -27.41 1.51
N ASN A 127 -13.75 -26.42 0.76
CA ASN A 127 -13.65 -26.44 -0.69
C ASN A 127 -12.33 -25.77 -1.16
N GLU A 128 -12.02 -25.91 -2.46
CA GLU A 128 -10.76 -25.41 -3.02
C GLU A 128 -10.65 -23.87 -3.02
N GLN A 129 -11.76 -23.14 -3.13
CA GLN A 129 -11.76 -21.68 -3.05
C GLN A 129 -11.38 -21.20 -1.64
N GLN A 130 -11.97 -21.82 -0.62
CA GLN A 130 -11.65 -21.54 0.78
C GLN A 130 -10.20 -21.90 1.11
N LYS A 131 -9.69 -23.02 0.57
CA LYS A 131 -8.26 -23.37 0.72
C LYS A 131 -7.35 -22.37 0.02
N ALA A 132 -7.71 -21.91 -1.18
CA ALA A 132 -6.93 -20.90 -1.90
C ALA A 132 -6.85 -19.59 -1.10
N PHE A 133 -7.95 -19.17 -0.48
CA PHE A 133 -7.94 -18.01 0.43
C PHE A 133 -7.00 -18.24 1.62
N ALA A 134 -7.09 -19.40 2.28
CA ALA A 134 -6.23 -19.73 3.42
C ALA A 134 -4.74 -19.82 3.05
N LEU A 135 -4.42 -20.33 1.85
CA LEU A 135 -3.05 -20.34 1.32
C LEU A 135 -2.55 -18.93 1.00
N GLY A 136 -3.42 -18.07 0.45
CA GLY A 136 -3.14 -16.65 0.27
C GLY A 136 -2.81 -15.96 1.59
N TRP A 137 -3.60 -16.23 2.64
CA TRP A 137 -3.31 -15.73 4.00
C TRP A 137 -1.96 -16.20 4.53
N MET A 138 -1.62 -17.50 4.36
CA MET A 138 -0.30 -18.01 4.74
C MET A 138 0.85 -17.33 3.97
N SER A 139 0.66 -17.02 2.69
CA SER A 139 1.67 -16.30 1.90
C SER A 139 1.87 -14.85 2.37
N HIS A 140 0.80 -14.17 2.81
CA HIS A 140 0.89 -12.87 3.46
C HIS A 140 1.67 -12.96 4.78
N CYS A 141 1.33 -13.92 5.66
CA CYS A 141 2.07 -14.16 6.90
C CYS A 141 3.58 -14.39 6.68
N ALA A 142 3.97 -15.03 5.57
CA ALA A 142 5.38 -15.24 5.25
C ALA A 142 6.05 -13.98 4.68
N THR A 143 5.34 -13.26 3.80
CA THR A 143 5.80 -12.00 3.22
C THR A 143 6.07 -10.99 4.29
N ASP A 144 5.18 -10.78 5.24
CA ASP A 144 5.32 -9.75 6.28
C ASP A 144 6.51 -10.05 7.20
N VAL A 145 6.66 -11.30 7.67
CA VAL A 145 7.75 -11.71 8.58
C VAL A 145 9.13 -11.50 7.98
N THR A 146 9.25 -11.61 6.65
CA THR A 146 10.53 -11.44 5.97
C THR A 146 10.69 -10.04 5.36
N GLY A 147 9.61 -9.43 4.88
CA GLY A 147 9.57 -8.16 4.17
C GLY A 147 9.52 -6.93 5.08
N HIS A 148 8.77 -6.97 6.19
CA HIS A 148 8.65 -5.81 7.08
C HIS A 148 9.99 -5.42 7.74
N ALA A 149 10.95 -6.34 7.85
CA ALA A 149 12.31 -5.98 8.24
C ALA A 149 12.94 -4.95 7.29
N PHE A 150 12.78 -5.11 5.97
CA PHE A 150 13.23 -4.12 5.00
C PHE A 150 12.50 -2.79 5.16
N VAL A 151 11.17 -2.86 5.31
CA VAL A 151 10.32 -1.67 5.46
C VAL A 151 10.71 -0.91 6.73
N ASN A 152 10.83 -1.60 7.87
CA ASN A 152 11.19 -1.03 9.16
C ASN A 152 12.61 -0.44 9.15
N GLU A 153 13.58 -1.09 8.50
CA GLU A 153 14.91 -0.53 8.29
C GLU A 153 14.86 0.83 7.59
N LYS A 154 13.99 0.93 6.58
CA LYS A 154 13.81 2.16 5.82
C LYS A 154 12.99 3.20 6.58
N CYS A 155 12.03 2.75 7.39
CA CYS A 155 11.26 3.60 8.30
C CYS A 155 12.15 4.20 9.38
N GLY A 156 13.13 3.45 9.87
CA GLY A 156 13.92 3.79 11.06
C GLY A 156 13.36 3.18 12.35
N GLY A 157 12.25 2.44 12.26
CA GLY A 157 11.63 1.73 13.37
C GLY A 157 10.38 0.96 12.92
N PRO A 158 9.66 0.34 13.86
CA PRO A 158 8.51 -0.50 13.59
C PRO A 158 7.22 0.27 13.23
N TYR A 159 6.24 -0.43 12.63
CA TYR A 159 4.93 0.14 12.29
C TYR A 159 4.25 0.87 13.46
N ARG A 160 4.27 0.30 14.67
CA ARG A 160 3.66 0.94 15.85
C ARG A 160 4.22 2.32 16.23
N LEU A 161 5.44 2.65 15.77
CA LEU A 161 6.06 3.97 15.98
C LEU A 161 6.02 4.84 14.72
N HIS A 162 5.95 4.24 13.53
CA HIS A 162 6.14 4.93 12.25
C HIS A 162 5.07 4.59 11.19
N TRP A 163 3.81 4.39 11.58
CA TRP A 163 2.72 3.87 10.74
C TRP A 163 2.57 4.60 9.40
N GLN A 164 2.60 5.93 9.41
CA GLN A 164 2.44 6.73 8.20
C GLN A 164 3.62 6.54 7.23
N ARG A 165 4.85 6.50 7.76
CA ARG A 165 6.07 6.34 6.97
C ARG A 165 6.17 4.92 6.43
N HIS A 166 5.78 3.93 7.23
CA HIS A 166 5.66 2.52 6.84
C HIS A 166 4.79 2.39 5.59
N HIS A 167 3.57 2.92 5.62
CA HIS A 167 2.67 2.86 4.49
C HIS A 167 3.21 3.55 3.22
N VAL A 168 3.81 4.74 3.36
CA VAL A 168 4.39 5.47 2.21
C VAL A 168 5.52 4.66 1.55
N ILE A 169 6.38 4.04 2.37
CA ILE A 169 7.49 3.22 1.91
C ILE A 169 6.97 1.97 1.20
N GLU A 170 6.02 1.25 1.79
CA GLU A 170 5.39 0.07 1.18
C GLU A 170 4.82 0.37 -0.20
N ASN A 171 4.03 1.45 -0.35
CA ASN A 171 3.46 1.82 -1.65
C ASN A 171 4.53 1.99 -2.74
N HIS A 172 5.69 2.54 -2.37
CA HIS A 172 6.80 2.72 -3.32
C HIS A 172 7.56 1.43 -3.59
N MET A 173 7.71 0.59 -2.57
CA MET A 173 8.35 -0.71 -2.68
C MET A 173 7.53 -1.65 -3.56
N ASP A 174 6.22 -1.73 -3.31
CA ASP A 174 5.27 -2.55 -4.06
C ASP A 174 5.25 -2.13 -5.52
N ALA A 175 5.20 -0.82 -5.81
CA ALA A 175 5.29 -0.32 -7.17
C ALA A 175 6.61 -0.70 -7.83
N LEU A 176 7.76 -0.51 -7.17
CA LEU A 176 9.06 -0.90 -7.73
C LEU A 176 9.15 -2.41 -8.00
N VAL A 177 8.69 -3.23 -7.06
CA VAL A 177 8.73 -4.68 -7.20
C VAL A 177 7.80 -5.11 -8.33
N TYR A 178 6.59 -4.57 -8.38
CA TYR A 178 5.62 -4.84 -9.44
C TYR A 178 6.19 -4.47 -10.81
N ASP A 179 6.70 -3.25 -10.98
CA ASP A 179 7.35 -2.76 -12.20
C ASP A 179 8.60 -3.59 -12.56
N SER A 180 9.32 -4.14 -11.60
CA SER A 180 10.47 -4.99 -11.91
C SER A 180 10.10 -6.36 -12.47
N GLN A 181 8.92 -6.87 -12.07
CA GLN A 181 8.42 -8.20 -12.44
C GLN A 181 7.52 -8.15 -13.68
N HIS A 182 6.84 -7.02 -13.90
CA HIS A 182 5.84 -6.84 -14.95
C HIS A 182 6.12 -5.63 -15.86
N GLY A 183 7.10 -4.80 -15.52
CA GLY A 183 7.31 -3.52 -16.19
C GLY A 183 7.92 -3.62 -17.58
N GLY A 184 7.64 -2.59 -18.35
CA GLY A 184 7.93 -2.45 -19.78
C GLY A 184 7.02 -1.36 -20.37
N ASN A 185 6.92 -1.29 -21.70
CA ASN A 185 5.90 -0.47 -22.37
C ASN A 185 4.55 -1.22 -22.52
N GLU A 186 4.38 -2.33 -21.80
CA GLU A 186 3.19 -3.16 -21.88
C GLU A 186 2.03 -2.51 -21.11
N PRO A 187 0.78 -2.66 -21.58
CA PRO A 187 -0.37 -2.33 -20.76
C PRO A 187 -0.27 -3.16 -19.46
N TYR A 188 -0.52 -2.54 -18.30
CA TYR A 188 -0.38 -3.14 -16.95
C TYR A 188 1.05 -3.27 -16.41
N GLY A 189 2.07 -2.66 -17.03
CA GLY A 189 3.44 -2.72 -16.53
C GLY A 189 3.73 -1.89 -15.26
N GLU A 190 2.75 -1.12 -14.79
CA GLU A 190 2.86 -0.26 -13.60
C GLU A 190 1.79 -0.63 -12.57
N LEU A 191 2.12 -0.64 -11.27
CA LEU A 191 1.14 -0.95 -10.22
C LEU A 191 -0.10 -0.05 -10.29
N ASP A 192 0.10 1.25 -10.52
CA ASP A 192 -0.97 2.26 -10.68
C ASP A 192 -1.89 1.99 -11.88
N THR A 193 -1.43 1.23 -12.90
CA THR A 193 -2.24 0.88 -14.08
C THR A 193 -2.45 -0.63 -14.24
N SER A 194 -2.18 -1.40 -13.19
CA SER A 194 -2.17 -2.87 -13.19
C SER A 194 -3.56 -3.52 -13.24
N ALA A 195 -4.62 -2.75 -12.98
CA ALA A 195 -5.97 -3.26 -12.77
C ALA A 195 -6.01 -4.41 -11.74
N LEU A 196 -5.19 -4.31 -10.67
CA LEU A 196 -5.06 -5.32 -9.63
C LEU A 196 -6.41 -5.72 -9.01
N HIS A 197 -7.36 -4.78 -8.95
CA HIS A 197 -8.72 -5.03 -8.46
C HIS A 197 -9.41 -6.21 -9.18
N PHE A 198 -9.14 -6.47 -10.46
CA PHE A 198 -9.68 -7.65 -11.16
C PHE A 198 -9.18 -8.98 -10.58
N ARG A 199 -8.01 -9.02 -9.94
CA ARG A 199 -7.52 -10.23 -9.24
C ARG A 199 -8.21 -10.46 -7.90
N LEU A 200 -8.83 -9.42 -7.34
CA LEU A 200 -9.55 -9.48 -6.07
C LEU A 200 -11.04 -9.69 -6.26
N ALA A 201 -11.56 -9.47 -7.47
CA ALA A 201 -12.97 -9.51 -7.78
C ALA A 201 -13.57 -10.93 -7.65
N PHE A 202 -14.76 -11.00 -7.07
CA PHE A 202 -15.61 -12.18 -7.05
C PHE A 202 -16.69 -12.08 -8.12
N ARG A 203 -17.18 -13.25 -8.57
CA ARG A 203 -18.32 -13.33 -9.49
C ARG A 203 -19.57 -12.79 -8.82
N GLN A 204 -20.44 -12.16 -9.61
CA GLN A 204 -21.76 -11.75 -9.13
C GLN A 204 -22.68 -12.96 -8.89
N ARG A 205 -22.48 -14.06 -9.64
CA ARG A 205 -23.27 -15.28 -9.53
C ARG A 205 -22.41 -16.53 -9.56
N ASN A 206 -22.78 -17.48 -8.70
CA ASN A 206 -22.07 -18.76 -8.55
C ASN A 206 -22.91 -19.96 -9.06
N ASP A 207 -24.14 -19.71 -9.52
CA ASP A 207 -25.14 -20.72 -9.88
C ASP A 207 -25.18 -21.05 -11.39
N ALA A 208 -24.37 -20.37 -12.19
CA ALA A 208 -24.29 -20.54 -13.63
C ALA A 208 -22.82 -20.62 -14.11
N PRO A 209 -22.55 -21.08 -15.34
CA PRO A 209 -21.26 -20.88 -15.99
C PRO A 209 -20.87 -19.39 -16.04
N TYR A 210 -19.57 -19.12 -16.07
CA TYR A 210 -19.07 -17.75 -16.17
C TYR A 210 -19.55 -17.10 -17.47
N ASN A 211 -20.19 -15.94 -17.36
CA ASN A 211 -20.83 -15.25 -18.49
C ASN A 211 -20.09 -13.94 -18.87
N GLY A 212 -18.76 -13.94 -18.70
CA GLY A 212 -17.88 -12.81 -19.00
C GLY A 212 -18.15 -11.58 -18.13
N ALA A 213 -17.95 -10.39 -18.71
CA ALA A 213 -18.09 -9.09 -18.03
C ALA A 213 -19.44 -8.86 -17.30
N LYS A 214 -20.51 -9.56 -17.71
CA LYS A 214 -21.84 -9.46 -17.07
C LYS A 214 -21.94 -10.18 -15.73
N ASP A 215 -20.92 -10.94 -15.34
CA ASP A 215 -20.87 -11.73 -14.11
C ASP A 215 -19.73 -11.28 -13.17
N ALA A 216 -19.34 -9.99 -13.28
CA ALA A 216 -18.12 -9.39 -12.72
C ALA A 216 -16.81 -9.98 -13.29
N PRO A 217 -15.70 -9.24 -13.20
CA PRO A 217 -14.41 -9.82 -13.44
C PRO A 217 -14.11 -10.91 -12.43
N ALA A 218 -13.71 -12.07 -12.94
CA ALA A 218 -13.24 -13.19 -12.13
C ALA A 218 -11.87 -13.61 -12.66
N TYR A 219 -11.17 -14.41 -11.86
CA TYR A 219 -9.82 -14.97 -12.01
C TYR A 219 -9.33 -15.38 -13.42
N ASP A 220 -10.20 -15.43 -14.42
CA ASP A 220 -9.92 -15.76 -15.82
C ASP A 220 -9.39 -14.58 -16.65
N TYR A 221 -9.48 -13.35 -16.14
CA TYR A 221 -9.12 -12.15 -16.92
C TYR A 221 -7.61 -11.99 -17.20
N PHE A 222 -6.71 -12.71 -16.54
CA PHE A 222 -5.27 -12.66 -16.84
C PHE A 222 -4.72 -13.98 -17.42
N THR A 223 -5.60 -14.82 -17.98
CA THR A 223 -5.16 -15.92 -18.85
C THR A 223 -4.54 -15.36 -20.14
N PRO A 224 -3.74 -16.15 -20.88
CA PRO A 224 -3.07 -15.71 -22.12
C PRO A 224 -4.02 -15.15 -23.20
N ASP A 225 -5.34 -15.28 -23.03
CA ASP A 225 -6.38 -14.83 -23.94
C ASP A 225 -6.97 -13.45 -23.58
N PHE A 226 -6.39 -12.73 -22.60
CA PHE A 226 -6.82 -11.36 -22.30
C PHE A 226 -6.63 -10.46 -23.53
N PRO A 227 -7.57 -9.56 -23.85
CA PRO A 227 -7.38 -8.61 -24.93
C PRO A 227 -6.13 -7.79 -24.65
N ASP A 228 -5.13 -7.94 -25.52
CA ASP A 228 -4.05 -6.98 -25.57
C ASP A 228 -4.67 -5.63 -25.92
N TYR A 229 -4.67 -4.69 -24.97
CA TYR A 229 -5.25 -3.35 -25.15
C TYR A 229 -4.47 -2.52 -26.18
N THR A 230 -3.32 -3.02 -26.67
CA THR A 230 -2.69 -2.46 -27.86
C THR A 230 -3.49 -2.73 -29.14
N ASN A 231 -4.42 -3.70 -29.11
CA ASN A 231 -5.32 -4.06 -30.21
C ASN A 231 -6.79 -4.02 -29.72
N PRO A 232 -7.37 -2.83 -29.45
CA PRO A 232 -8.79 -2.72 -29.13
C PRO A 232 -9.64 -3.27 -30.29
N PRO A 233 -10.92 -3.62 -30.05
CA PRO A 233 -11.85 -3.92 -31.13
C PRO A 233 -11.77 -2.85 -32.22
N PHE A 234 -11.57 -3.27 -33.48
CA PHE A 234 -11.30 -2.34 -34.58
C PHE A 234 -12.34 -1.20 -34.64
N GLY A 235 -11.84 0.05 -34.67
CA GLY A 235 -12.68 1.25 -34.71
C GLY A 235 -13.11 1.79 -33.35
N THR A 236 -12.74 1.15 -32.24
CA THR A 236 -12.84 1.73 -30.90
C THR A 236 -11.53 2.39 -30.51
N ASP A 237 -11.62 3.61 -29.96
CA ASP A 237 -10.49 4.27 -29.31
C ASP A 237 -9.99 3.34 -28.18
N PRO A 238 -8.71 2.91 -28.19
CA PRO A 238 -8.16 2.06 -27.14
C PRO A 238 -8.39 2.60 -25.73
N ASP A 239 -8.41 3.93 -25.58
CA ASP A 239 -8.65 4.58 -24.30
C ASP A 239 -10.12 4.47 -23.87
N PHE A 240 -11.07 4.57 -24.81
CA PHE A 240 -12.51 4.38 -24.53
C PHE A 240 -12.86 2.92 -24.20
N TYR A 241 -12.25 1.97 -24.92
CA TYR A 241 -12.41 0.55 -24.61
C TYR A 241 -11.85 0.19 -23.23
N ARG A 242 -10.72 0.80 -22.85
CA ARG A 242 -10.12 0.64 -21.52
C ARG A 242 -11.01 1.20 -20.41
N GLU A 243 -11.54 2.41 -20.58
CA GLU A 243 -12.43 3.06 -19.61
C GLU A 243 -13.63 2.17 -19.26
N GLY A 244 -14.34 1.67 -20.28
CA GLY A 244 -15.52 0.81 -20.07
C GLY A 244 -15.22 -0.54 -19.41
N LEU A 245 -14.00 -1.06 -19.53
CA LEU A 245 -13.59 -2.29 -18.85
C LEU A 245 -13.28 -2.05 -17.38
N TRP A 246 -12.64 -0.92 -17.04
CA TRP A 246 -12.27 -0.61 -15.66
C TRP A 246 -13.47 -0.16 -14.82
N ASP A 247 -14.55 0.27 -15.45
CA ASP A 247 -15.82 0.53 -14.78
C ASP A 247 -16.49 -0.74 -14.21
N LEU A 248 -16.06 -1.95 -14.59
CA LEU A 248 -16.62 -3.19 -14.05
C LEU A 248 -16.36 -3.33 -12.54
N ASP A 249 -17.36 -3.81 -11.81
CA ASP A 249 -17.33 -4.03 -10.36
C ASP A 249 -17.39 -5.52 -10.00
N THR A 250 -17.11 -5.83 -8.73
CA THR A 250 -17.13 -7.18 -8.15
C THR A 250 -18.52 -7.64 -7.69
N GLY A 251 -18.70 -8.95 -7.45
CA GLY A 251 -19.71 -9.47 -6.52
C GLY A 251 -19.27 -9.39 -5.06
N ASP A 252 -20.16 -9.75 -4.14
CA ASP A 252 -19.87 -9.79 -2.70
C ASP A 252 -18.82 -10.85 -2.36
N LEU A 253 -18.11 -10.65 -1.23
CA LEU A 253 -17.33 -11.73 -0.62
C LEU A 253 -18.27 -12.92 -0.32
N PRO A 254 -17.98 -14.14 -0.79
CA PRO A 254 -18.92 -15.26 -0.69
C PRO A 254 -19.34 -15.56 0.76
N ASP A 255 -20.64 -15.77 0.98
CA ASP A 255 -21.22 -16.03 2.31
C ASP A 255 -20.53 -17.19 3.05
N ASP A 256 -20.17 -18.26 2.33
CA ASP A 256 -19.51 -19.43 2.91
C ASP A 256 -18.06 -19.15 3.32
N LEU A 257 -17.37 -18.26 2.59
CA LEU A 257 -16.05 -17.74 2.96
C LEU A 257 -16.14 -16.80 4.16
N CYS A 258 -17.12 -15.89 4.19
CA CYS A 258 -17.40 -15.06 5.37
C CYS A 258 -17.65 -15.92 6.61
N GLN A 259 -18.46 -16.97 6.47
CA GLN A 259 -18.76 -17.88 7.57
C GLN A 259 -17.50 -18.65 8.03
N LEU A 260 -16.64 -19.07 7.11
CA LEU A 260 -15.35 -19.69 7.44
C LEU A 260 -14.48 -18.77 8.30
N LEU A 261 -14.40 -17.47 7.94
CA LEU A 261 -13.66 -16.47 8.71
C LEU A 261 -14.23 -16.31 10.12
N ILE A 262 -15.55 -16.10 10.23
CA ILE A 262 -16.26 -15.94 11.52
C ILE A 262 -16.06 -17.16 12.42
N ASP A 263 -16.24 -18.36 11.87
CA ASP A 263 -16.11 -19.60 12.64
C ASP A 263 -14.66 -19.83 13.10
N THR A 264 -13.68 -19.48 12.27
CA THR A 264 -12.25 -19.60 12.62
C THR A 264 -11.86 -18.56 13.67
N MET A 265 -12.32 -17.30 13.56
CA MET A 265 -12.13 -16.27 14.58
C MET A 265 -12.71 -16.73 15.93
N ARG A 266 -13.93 -17.29 15.91
CA ARG A 266 -14.58 -17.82 17.11
C ARG A 266 -13.78 -18.96 17.73
N GLN A 267 -13.29 -19.90 16.91
CA GLN A 267 -12.47 -21.02 17.38
C GLN A 267 -11.18 -20.53 18.04
N MET A 268 -10.48 -19.57 17.43
CA MET A 268 -9.12 -19.22 17.85
C MET A 268 -9.06 -18.24 19.03
N PHE A 269 -10.02 -17.31 19.10
CA PHE A 269 -9.98 -16.19 20.04
C PHE A 269 -11.08 -16.24 21.11
N TYR A 270 -12.16 -17.00 20.89
CA TYR A 270 -13.27 -17.08 21.84
C TYR A 270 -13.42 -18.47 22.48
N SER A 271 -12.98 -19.53 21.81
CA SER A 271 -13.10 -20.89 22.37
C SER A 271 -12.17 -21.07 23.57
N GLY A 272 -12.74 -21.14 24.77
CA GLY A 272 -11.99 -21.36 26.01
C GLY A 272 -11.39 -20.09 26.62
N ALA A 273 -11.60 -18.92 26.00
CA ALA A 273 -11.31 -17.62 26.59
C ALA A 273 -12.49 -17.15 27.46
N ASP A 274 -12.21 -16.38 28.52
CA ASP A 274 -13.25 -15.58 29.15
C ASP A 274 -13.68 -14.52 28.12
N PRO A 275 -14.99 -14.31 27.85
CA PRO A 275 -15.45 -13.29 26.92
C PRO A 275 -14.87 -11.89 27.18
N LYS A 276 -14.45 -11.61 28.41
CA LYS A 276 -13.81 -10.34 28.76
C LYS A 276 -12.37 -10.19 28.22
N ASP A 277 -11.70 -11.32 27.95
CA ASP A 277 -10.30 -11.42 27.53
C ASP A 277 -10.18 -11.57 26.00
N ALA A 278 -11.30 -11.79 25.29
CA ALA A 278 -11.37 -11.79 23.83
C ALA A 278 -11.61 -10.37 23.27
N PRO A 279 -11.33 -10.10 21.98
CA PRO A 279 -11.56 -8.79 21.37
C PRO A 279 -13.00 -8.32 21.52
N GLN A 280 -13.24 -7.14 22.11
CA GLN A 280 -14.60 -6.64 22.37
C GLN A 280 -14.99 -5.43 21.52
N ILE A 281 -14.14 -4.99 20.59
CA ILE A 281 -14.25 -3.70 19.90
C ILE A 281 -15.60 -3.48 19.18
N LEU A 282 -16.24 -4.54 18.67
CA LEU A 282 -17.53 -4.50 17.97
C LEU A 282 -18.75 -4.77 18.87
N THR A 283 -18.57 -5.09 20.15
CA THR A 283 -19.69 -5.43 21.04
C THR A 283 -20.66 -4.25 21.28
N ASP A 284 -20.19 -3.00 21.11
CA ASP A 284 -21.03 -1.80 21.21
C ASP A 284 -21.77 -1.47 19.90
N ASP A 285 -21.51 -2.22 18.82
CA ASP A 285 -22.06 -1.97 17.48
C ASP A 285 -22.91 -3.16 17.00
N PRO A 286 -24.16 -3.32 17.49
CA PRO A 286 -25.02 -4.48 17.17
C PRO A 286 -25.27 -4.70 15.67
N GLY A 287 -25.16 -3.66 14.85
CA GLY A 287 -25.29 -3.76 13.40
C GLY A 287 -24.08 -4.40 12.71
N PHE A 288 -22.94 -4.48 13.40
CA PHE A 288 -21.65 -4.89 12.83
C PHE A 288 -21.09 -6.17 13.45
N ASN A 289 -21.65 -6.63 14.57
CA ASN A 289 -21.17 -7.82 15.24
C ASN A 289 -22.00 -9.08 14.97
N ASP A 290 -21.33 -10.23 15.13
CA ASP A 290 -21.95 -11.53 15.20
C ASP A 290 -22.45 -11.81 16.63
N ASN A 291 -23.76 -11.92 16.80
CA ASN A 291 -24.42 -12.36 18.03
C ASN A 291 -24.01 -11.60 19.31
N GLY A 292 -23.74 -10.30 19.22
CA GLY A 292 -23.32 -9.48 20.37
C GLY A 292 -21.89 -9.73 20.84
N SER A 293 -21.10 -10.49 20.08
CA SER A 293 -19.66 -10.66 20.32
C SER A 293 -18.85 -9.48 19.76
N GLY A 294 -17.53 -9.51 19.88
CA GLY A 294 -16.64 -8.60 19.17
C GLY A 294 -16.23 -9.08 17.77
N ILE A 295 -16.73 -10.23 17.31
CA ILE A 295 -16.48 -10.77 15.96
C ILE A 295 -17.39 -10.03 14.96
N PRO A 296 -16.89 -9.65 13.76
CA PRO A 296 -17.73 -9.04 12.73
C PRO A 296 -18.80 -10.00 12.22
N ASN A 297 -19.97 -9.48 11.85
CA ASN A 297 -20.95 -10.29 11.12
C ASN A 297 -20.63 -10.37 9.62
N LEU A 298 -21.37 -11.24 8.93
CA LEU A 298 -21.21 -11.50 7.50
C LEU A 298 -21.28 -10.22 6.64
N LYS A 299 -22.26 -9.35 6.90
CA LYS A 299 -22.43 -8.11 6.13
C LYS A 299 -21.23 -7.19 6.33
N THR A 300 -20.72 -7.12 7.55
CA THR A 300 -19.56 -6.30 7.88
C THR A 300 -18.29 -6.78 7.16
N LEU A 301 -18.07 -8.09 7.04
CA LEU A 301 -16.97 -8.63 6.23
C LEU A 301 -17.11 -8.25 4.75
N GLN A 302 -18.33 -8.33 4.20
CA GLN A 302 -18.62 -7.93 2.82
C GLN A 302 -18.40 -6.43 2.60
N ASP A 303 -18.90 -5.57 3.49
CA ASP A 303 -18.73 -4.12 3.41
C ASP A 303 -17.23 -3.72 3.47
N THR A 304 -16.45 -4.40 4.33
CA THR A 304 -15.00 -4.18 4.42
C THR A 304 -14.28 -4.63 3.15
N TYR A 305 -14.68 -5.78 2.56
CA TYR A 305 -14.17 -6.21 1.27
C TYR A 305 -14.48 -5.20 0.15
N TRP A 306 -15.71 -4.68 0.08
CA TRP A 306 -16.09 -3.65 -0.89
C TRP A 306 -15.24 -2.38 -0.75
N THR A 307 -14.96 -1.98 0.49
CA THR A 307 -14.06 -0.85 0.76
C THR A 307 -12.66 -1.11 0.20
N LEU A 308 -12.10 -2.31 0.43
CA LEU A 308 -10.82 -2.71 -0.15
C LEU A 308 -10.84 -2.70 -1.67
N PHE A 309 -11.87 -3.32 -2.24
CA PHE A 309 -12.00 -3.45 -3.67
C PHE A 309 -12.03 -2.07 -4.34
N HIS A 310 -12.83 -1.14 -3.82
CA HIS A 310 -12.89 0.23 -4.36
C HIS A 310 -11.59 1.00 -4.14
N TYR A 311 -10.92 0.83 -3.00
CA TYR A 311 -9.61 1.42 -2.77
C TYR A 311 -8.59 0.91 -3.79
N VAL A 312 -8.46 -0.42 -3.95
CA VAL A 312 -7.56 -1.04 -4.92
C VAL A 312 -7.94 -0.67 -6.35
N LYS A 313 -9.23 -0.58 -6.68
CA LYS A 313 -9.70 -0.08 -7.98
C LYS A 313 -9.14 1.32 -8.19
N MET A 314 -9.46 2.27 -7.30
CA MET A 314 -8.96 3.64 -7.39
C MET A 314 -7.43 3.74 -7.52
N THR A 315 -6.66 2.95 -6.77
CA THR A 315 -5.19 3.03 -6.74
C THR A 315 -4.47 2.20 -7.81
N SER A 316 -5.17 1.26 -8.48
CA SER A 316 -4.62 0.42 -9.56
C SER A 316 -5.23 0.69 -10.93
N THR A 317 -6.17 1.64 -11.03
CA THR A 317 -6.82 2.07 -12.27
C THR A 317 -6.48 3.52 -12.63
N GLY A 318 -5.24 3.96 -12.49
CA GLY A 318 -4.70 5.24 -12.96
C GLY A 318 -4.70 5.43 -14.49
N GLY A 319 -5.81 5.03 -15.09
CA GLY A 319 -6.10 4.87 -16.50
C GLY A 319 -7.54 5.19 -16.87
N TYR A 320 -8.27 5.81 -15.95
CA TYR A 320 -8.87 7.10 -16.31
C TYR A 320 -7.78 8.12 -16.69
N SER A 321 -6.61 8.03 -16.07
CA SER A 321 -5.50 8.93 -16.31
C SER A 321 -4.64 8.60 -17.54
N PRO A 322 -3.90 9.56 -18.11
CA PRO A 322 -3.12 9.32 -19.31
C PRO A 322 -1.92 8.41 -19.03
N ARG A 323 -1.47 7.71 -20.07
CA ARG A 323 -0.15 7.07 -20.06
C ARG A 323 0.93 8.10 -20.35
N LYS A 324 2.17 7.78 -19.98
CA LYS A 324 3.32 8.57 -20.37
C LYS A 324 3.30 8.77 -21.89
N PRO A 325 3.25 10.02 -22.38
CA PRO A 325 3.18 10.26 -23.81
C PRO A 325 4.49 9.83 -24.48
N THR A 326 4.38 9.20 -25.65
CA THR A 326 5.52 8.91 -26.52
C THR A 326 5.62 9.98 -27.61
N PRO A 327 6.83 10.31 -28.09
CA PRO A 327 6.99 11.21 -29.23
C PRO A 327 6.16 10.75 -30.43
N PRO A 328 5.50 11.67 -31.17
CA PRO A 328 4.70 11.29 -32.32
C PRO A 328 5.60 10.65 -33.39
N PRO A 329 5.22 9.52 -33.99
CA PRO A 329 6.02 8.92 -35.03
C PRO A 329 5.91 9.73 -36.33
N VAL A 330 6.99 9.71 -37.12
CA VAL A 330 7.02 10.38 -38.44
C VAL A 330 5.91 9.88 -39.35
N ILE A 331 5.65 8.56 -39.30
CA ILE A 331 4.53 7.90 -39.97
C ILE A 331 3.68 7.26 -38.87
N GLY A 332 2.39 7.61 -38.81
CA GLY A 332 1.43 7.04 -37.87
C GLY A 332 1.13 5.57 -38.15
N ASP A 333 0.33 4.97 -37.27
CA ASP A 333 -0.16 3.62 -37.50
C ASP A 333 -1.19 3.62 -38.65
N HIS A 334 -0.92 2.80 -39.67
CA HIS A 334 -1.83 2.55 -40.79
C HIS A 334 -2.13 1.06 -40.92
N SER A 335 -2.28 0.33 -39.81
CA SER A 335 -2.57 -1.09 -39.86
C SER A 335 -3.79 -1.40 -40.76
N PRO A 336 -3.74 -2.48 -41.57
CA PRO A 336 -4.85 -2.85 -42.44
C PRO A 336 -6.07 -3.28 -41.62
N PRO A 337 -7.28 -3.27 -42.21
CA PRO A 337 -8.45 -3.86 -41.56
C PRO A 337 -8.17 -5.33 -41.18
N PRO A 338 -8.83 -5.86 -40.14
CA PRO A 338 -8.62 -7.22 -39.67
C PRO A 338 -9.31 -8.21 -40.61
N PHE A 339 -8.74 -9.40 -40.74
CA PHE A 339 -9.46 -10.48 -41.42
C PHE A 339 -10.68 -10.90 -40.57
N PRO A 340 -11.84 -11.22 -41.18
CA PRO A 340 -13.02 -11.68 -40.43
C PRO A 340 -12.68 -12.85 -39.50
N GLY A 341 -13.02 -12.74 -38.21
CA GLY A 341 -12.75 -13.77 -37.19
C GLY A 341 -11.39 -13.68 -36.48
N SER A 342 -10.60 -12.62 -36.67
CA SER A 342 -9.30 -12.44 -35.99
C SER A 342 -9.37 -11.69 -34.65
N GLY A 343 -10.57 -11.42 -34.12
CA GLY A 343 -10.74 -10.80 -32.80
C GLY A 343 -10.71 -11.88 -31.72
N GLY A 344 -10.02 -11.61 -30.60
CA GLY A 344 -10.12 -12.42 -29.39
C GLY A 344 -11.57 -12.56 -28.89
N PRO A 345 -11.81 -13.37 -27.84
CA PRO A 345 -13.13 -13.81 -27.43
C PRO A 345 -14.00 -12.61 -27.06
N SER A 346 -14.81 -12.16 -28.00
CA SER A 346 -15.74 -11.05 -27.84
C SER A 346 -17.12 -11.54 -28.24
N ASP A 347 -17.96 -11.74 -27.22
CA ASP A 347 -19.38 -12.13 -27.32
C ASP A 347 -20.25 -11.00 -27.89
N ASN A 348 -19.76 -10.28 -28.89
CA ASN A 348 -20.56 -9.30 -29.60
C ASN A 348 -21.20 -10.00 -30.79
N SER A 349 -22.49 -10.33 -30.64
CA SER A 349 -23.38 -10.96 -31.65
C SER A 349 -23.47 -10.26 -33.03
N GLY A 350 -22.67 -9.22 -33.27
CA GLY A 350 -22.51 -8.54 -34.58
C GLY A 350 -21.20 -8.85 -35.31
N SER A 351 -20.24 -9.53 -34.67
CA SER A 351 -18.94 -9.87 -35.26
C SER A 351 -19.00 -11.34 -35.70
N GLY A 352 -19.25 -11.58 -36.98
CA GLY A 352 -19.38 -12.95 -37.50
C GLY A 352 -18.15 -13.80 -37.18
N MET A 353 -18.41 -15.01 -36.68
CA MET A 353 -17.49 -16.13 -36.42
C MET A 353 -16.91 -16.18 -34.99
N ASP A 354 -17.71 -16.68 -34.04
CA ASP A 354 -17.22 -17.33 -32.82
C ASP A 354 -17.27 -18.87 -33.03
N PRO A 355 -16.12 -19.55 -33.19
CA PRO A 355 -16.06 -21.01 -33.29
C PRO A 355 -16.04 -21.70 -31.91
N SER A 356 -16.19 -20.98 -30.79
CA SER A 356 -16.06 -21.51 -29.43
C SER A 356 -17.37 -21.62 -28.64
N SER A 357 -18.52 -21.22 -29.19
CA SER A 357 -19.80 -21.55 -28.56
C SER A 357 -20.07 -23.06 -28.67
N ASP A 358 -19.95 -23.75 -27.53
CA ASP A 358 -20.17 -25.20 -27.35
C ASP A 358 -21.61 -25.67 -27.62
N ASP A 359 -22.49 -24.80 -28.15
CA ASP A 359 -23.90 -25.07 -28.40
C ASP A 359 -24.31 -24.74 -29.86
N GLY A 360 -23.98 -25.63 -30.81
CA GLY A 360 -24.72 -25.75 -32.07
C GLY A 360 -23.87 -25.80 -33.35
N GLY A 361 -24.00 -26.90 -34.10
CA GLY A 361 -23.22 -27.16 -35.32
C GLY A 361 -23.40 -26.13 -36.44
N PHE A 362 -22.31 -25.96 -37.22
CA PHE A 362 -22.17 -25.19 -38.44
C PHE A 362 -23.46 -25.10 -39.28
N SER A 363 -24.06 -23.91 -39.38
CA SER A 363 -25.24 -23.68 -40.21
C SER A 363 -24.87 -23.13 -41.60
N LEU A 364 -25.71 -23.40 -42.60
CA LEU A 364 -25.57 -22.82 -43.94
C LEU A 364 -25.62 -21.28 -43.92
N LEU A 365 -26.30 -20.69 -42.93
CA LEU A 365 -26.38 -19.26 -42.74
C LEU A 365 -25.03 -18.67 -42.31
N ASP A 366 -24.32 -19.35 -41.41
CA ASP A 366 -22.98 -18.93 -40.95
C ASP A 366 -21.96 -18.95 -42.08
N PHE A 367 -22.05 -19.93 -42.98
CA PHE A 367 -21.23 -20.00 -44.19
C PHE A 367 -21.47 -18.79 -45.13
N PHE A 368 -22.73 -18.42 -45.36
CA PHE A 368 -23.05 -17.26 -46.19
C PHE A 368 -22.66 -15.94 -45.52
N LEU A 369 -22.86 -15.79 -44.21
CA LEU A 369 -22.42 -14.62 -43.45
C LEU A 369 -20.89 -14.48 -43.48
N ALA A 370 -20.14 -15.57 -43.38
CA ALA A 370 -18.68 -15.57 -43.52
C ALA A 370 -18.23 -15.10 -44.91
N ILE A 371 -18.92 -15.52 -45.98
CA ILE A 371 -18.63 -15.04 -47.35
C ILE A 371 -18.90 -13.54 -47.48
N PHE A 372 -19.99 -13.03 -46.92
CA PHE A 372 -20.29 -11.60 -46.93
C PHE A 372 -19.30 -10.79 -46.10
N ALA A 373 -18.86 -11.31 -44.95
CA ALA A 373 -17.84 -10.69 -44.12
C ALA A 373 -16.49 -10.60 -44.86
N VAL A 374 -16.09 -11.64 -45.58
CA VAL A 374 -14.87 -11.62 -46.42
C VAL A 374 -15.02 -10.63 -47.59
N ALA A 375 -16.21 -10.52 -48.20
CA ALA A 375 -16.45 -9.55 -49.26
C ALA A 375 -16.41 -8.09 -48.75
N ALA A 376 -16.98 -7.83 -47.57
CA ALA A 376 -16.89 -6.53 -46.90
C ALA A 376 -15.45 -6.19 -46.53
N TYR A 377 -14.71 -7.16 -45.98
CA TYR A 377 -13.28 -7.02 -45.69
C TYR A 377 -12.46 -6.65 -46.93
N ILE A 378 -12.69 -7.32 -48.06
CA ILE A 378 -11.98 -7.00 -49.32
C ILE A 378 -12.30 -5.57 -49.78
N ALA A 379 -13.53 -5.10 -49.60
CA ALA A 379 -13.92 -3.73 -49.93
C ALA A 379 -13.24 -2.71 -49.00
N GLU A 380 -13.21 -2.97 -47.69
CA GLU A 380 -12.51 -2.14 -46.71
C GLU A 380 -11.00 -2.11 -46.96
N LEU A 381 -10.40 -3.26 -47.27
CA LEU A 381 -8.98 -3.38 -47.62
C LEU A 381 -8.65 -2.59 -48.90
N ALA A 382 -9.55 -2.60 -49.90
CA ALA A 382 -9.39 -1.82 -51.12
C ALA A 382 -9.48 -0.30 -50.87
N VAL A 383 -10.39 0.13 -49.99
CA VAL A 383 -10.48 1.54 -49.54
C VAL A 383 -9.21 1.92 -48.78
N TRP A 384 -8.78 1.10 -47.82
CA TRP A 384 -7.55 1.30 -47.05
C TRP A 384 -6.32 1.44 -47.95
N LEU A 385 -6.15 0.53 -48.93
CA LEU A 385 -5.06 0.61 -49.92
C LEU A 385 -5.11 1.90 -50.75
N ALA A 386 -6.30 2.38 -51.11
CA ALA A 386 -6.47 3.62 -51.86
C ALA A 386 -6.19 4.88 -51.02
N THR A 387 -6.50 4.85 -49.72
CA THR A 387 -6.28 5.99 -48.81
C THR A 387 -4.90 6.01 -48.17
N LEU A 388 -4.19 4.88 -48.10
CA LEU A 388 -2.89 4.73 -47.45
C LEU A 388 -1.83 5.74 -47.95
N PRO A 389 -1.61 5.95 -49.27
CA PRO A 389 -0.62 6.92 -49.73
C PRO A 389 -0.95 8.36 -49.33
N ILE A 390 -2.24 8.70 -49.28
CA ILE A 390 -2.71 10.03 -48.86
C ILE A 390 -2.51 10.21 -47.36
N ALA A 391 -2.80 9.17 -46.57
CA ALA A 391 -2.63 9.16 -45.13
C ALA A 391 -1.16 9.29 -44.73
N VAL A 392 -0.26 8.52 -45.34
CA VAL A 392 1.20 8.62 -45.13
C VAL A 392 1.74 10.01 -45.52
N LEU A 393 1.26 10.59 -46.63
CA LEU A 393 1.65 11.95 -47.01
C LEU A 393 1.19 12.99 -45.98
N ASN A 394 -0.03 12.86 -45.45
CA ASN A 394 -0.55 13.74 -44.41
C ASN A 394 0.26 13.63 -43.10
N ASP A 395 0.72 12.44 -42.72
CA ASP A 395 1.56 12.26 -41.53
C ASP A 395 2.88 13.00 -41.65
N ILE A 396 3.54 12.90 -42.80
CA ILE A 396 4.80 13.58 -43.07
C ILE A 396 4.61 15.11 -43.04
N LEU A 397 3.53 15.60 -43.66
CA LEU A 397 3.22 17.04 -43.70
C LEU A 397 2.85 17.62 -42.32
N THR A 398 2.22 16.81 -41.47
CA THR A 398 1.79 17.23 -40.12
C THR A 398 2.84 16.98 -39.05
N TYR A 399 3.86 16.15 -39.31
CA TYR A 399 4.87 15.75 -38.32
C TYR A 399 5.52 16.93 -37.59
N PRO A 400 6.05 17.99 -38.25
CA PRO A 400 6.66 19.11 -37.53
C PRO A 400 5.70 19.82 -36.58
N ALA A 401 4.41 19.89 -36.93
CA ALA A 401 3.39 20.48 -36.08
C ALA A 401 3.07 19.57 -34.88
N ARG A 402 2.98 18.25 -35.10
CA ARG A 402 2.79 17.25 -34.04
C ARG A 402 3.96 17.25 -33.05
N GLU A 403 5.19 17.35 -33.53
CA GLU A 403 6.41 17.45 -32.71
C GLU A 403 6.42 18.74 -31.85
N ILE A 404 6.06 19.89 -32.42
CA ILE A 404 5.91 21.14 -31.64
C ILE A 404 4.82 21.01 -30.58
N LEU A 405 3.67 20.45 -30.91
CA LEU A 405 2.59 20.24 -29.92
C LEU A 405 3.00 19.24 -28.84
N TYR A 406 3.76 18.21 -29.20
CA TYR A 406 4.29 17.25 -28.25
C TYR A 406 5.19 17.95 -27.21
N GLU A 407 6.19 18.71 -27.65
CA GLU A 407 7.16 19.37 -26.76
C GLU A 407 6.55 20.52 -25.95
N PHE A 408 5.61 21.30 -26.51
CA PHE A 408 5.11 22.53 -25.88
C PHE A 408 3.72 22.42 -25.25
N ALA A 409 2.99 21.33 -25.50
CA ALA A 409 1.69 21.09 -24.87
C ALA A 409 1.63 19.74 -24.16
N VAL A 410 1.97 18.64 -24.84
CA VAL A 410 1.82 17.28 -24.29
C VAL A 410 2.77 17.05 -23.11
N VAL A 411 4.07 17.33 -23.28
CA VAL A 411 5.07 17.18 -22.21
C VAL A 411 4.77 18.09 -21.01
N PRO A 412 4.49 19.40 -21.18
CA PRO A 412 4.10 20.26 -20.06
C PRO A 412 2.82 19.82 -19.34
N MET A 413 1.79 19.37 -20.08
CA MET A 413 0.57 18.84 -19.47
C MET A 413 0.86 17.58 -18.66
N TRP A 414 1.64 16.64 -19.21
CA TRP A 414 2.08 15.45 -18.49
C TRP A 414 2.85 15.82 -17.21
N ASN A 415 3.82 16.72 -17.29
CA ASN A 415 4.61 17.14 -16.13
C ASN A 415 3.74 17.81 -15.06
N LEU A 416 2.72 18.60 -15.44
CA LEU A 416 1.75 19.18 -14.50
C LEU A 416 0.89 18.10 -13.83
N TYR A 417 0.50 17.06 -14.55
CA TYR A 417 -0.24 15.92 -14.00
C TYR A 417 0.59 15.16 -12.96
N MET A 418 1.84 14.83 -13.29
CA MET A 418 2.77 14.18 -12.36
C MET A 418 3.05 15.06 -11.14
N ALA A 419 3.23 16.36 -11.34
CA ALA A 419 3.43 17.32 -10.26
C ALA A 419 2.23 17.43 -9.32
N ALA A 420 1.00 17.29 -9.84
CA ALA A 420 -0.23 17.30 -9.05
C ALA A 420 -0.41 16.05 -8.18
N ARG A 421 0.01 14.89 -8.70
CA ARG A 421 -0.05 13.61 -7.99
C ARG A 421 0.98 13.46 -6.89
N LYS A 422 2.19 13.97 -7.13
CA LYS A 422 3.35 13.73 -6.26
C LYS A 422 3.11 13.96 -4.77
N PRO A 423 2.37 14.99 -4.31
CA PRO A 423 2.01 15.12 -2.90
C PRO A 423 1.18 13.96 -2.35
N LEU A 424 0.17 13.49 -3.09
CA LEU A 424 -0.68 12.36 -2.69
C LEU A 424 0.14 11.06 -2.64
N VAL A 425 1.04 10.85 -3.59
CA VAL A 425 1.98 9.73 -3.62
C VAL A 425 2.95 9.79 -2.43
N MET A 426 3.59 10.93 -2.20
CA MET A 426 4.56 11.12 -1.12
C MET A 426 3.93 11.19 0.28
N SER A 427 2.61 11.34 0.37
CA SER A 427 1.82 11.20 1.59
C SER A 427 1.14 9.82 1.72
N GLY A 428 1.32 8.91 0.76
CA GLY A 428 0.86 7.53 0.85
C GLY A 428 -0.60 7.31 0.45
N PHE A 429 -1.26 8.31 -0.12
CA PHE A 429 -2.64 8.16 -0.60
C PHE A 429 -2.75 7.41 -1.92
N PHE A 430 -1.72 7.51 -2.78
CA PHE A 430 -1.66 6.83 -4.08
C PHE A 430 -0.43 5.95 -4.23
N ALA A 431 -0.61 4.86 -5.00
CA ALA A 431 0.50 4.11 -5.56
C ALA A 431 1.26 5.00 -6.59
N PRO A 432 2.60 5.01 -6.57
CA PRO A 432 3.37 5.75 -7.56
C PRO A 432 3.27 5.10 -8.94
N LYS A 433 3.21 5.93 -9.99
CA LYS A 433 3.61 5.51 -11.35
C LYS A 433 5.12 5.26 -11.41
N ALA A 434 5.59 4.62 -12.49
CA ALA A 434 7.01 4.31 -12.67
C ALA A 434 7.93 5.54 -12.49
N GLU A 435 7.53 6.73 -12.97
CA GLU A 435 8.31 7.96 -12.81
C GLU A 435 8.20 8.60 -11.41
N GLU A 436 7.23 8.19 -10.60
CA GLU A 436 6.99 8.72 -9.24
C GLU A 436 7.72 7.90 -8.18
N ILE A 437 8.22 6.70 -8.52
CA ILE A 437 8.95 5.83 -7.60
C ILE A 437 10.21 6.56 -7.12
N SER A 438 10.15 7.05 -5.88
CA SER A 438 11.28 7.62 -5.17
C SER A 438 12.33 6.54 -4.90
N ARG A 439 13.47 6.63 -5.59
CA ARG A 439 14.65 5.79 -5.34
C ARG A 439 15.13 5.87 -3.88
N GLY A 440 14.99 7.03 -3.26
CA GLY A 440 15.30 7.25 -1.85
C GLY A 440 14.25 6.71 -0.88
N LEU A 441 13.10 6.19 -1.31
CA LEU A 441 12.17 5.45 -0.43
C LEU A 441 12.30 3.94 -0.58
N VAL A 442 12.88 3.47 -1.67
CA VAL A 442 12.99 2.03 -1.98
C VAL A 442 14.40 1.47 -1.87
N THR A 443 15.42 2.31 -1.67
CA THR A 443 16.83 1.90 -1.55
C THR A 443 17.36 2.18 -0.15
N LEU A 444 17.92 1.18 0.51
CA LEU A 444 18.55 1.35 1.82
C LEU A 444 19.81 2.20 1.71
N GLY A 445 20.02 3.08 2.69
CA GLY A 445 21.13 4.03 2.76
C GLY A 445 20.92 5.34 1.99
N VAL A 446 19.84 5.49 1.21
CA VAL A 446 19.63 6.65 0.32
C VAL A 446 18.43 7.48 0.73
N SER A 447 18.61 8.77 1.01
CA SER A 447 17.55 9.69 1.40
C SER A 447 16.73 10.15 0.20
N PRO A 448 15.42 10.37 0.35
CA PRO A 448 14.62 11.02 -0.68
C PRO A 448 14.77 12.55 -0.63
N THR A 449 14.71 13.20 -1.79
CA THR A 449 14.79 14.66 -1.94
C THR A 449 13.51 15.41 -1.52
N GLY A 450 12.40 14.69 -1.36
CA GLY A 450 11.10 15.20 -0.89
C GLY A 450 10.27 15.91 -1.97
N PRO A 451 8.94 16.02 -1.81
CA PRO A 451 8.03 16.48 -2.85
C PRO A 451 8.20 17.95 -3.24
N LEU A 452 8.56 18.84 -2.30
CA LEU A 452 8.65 20.29 -2.57
C LEU A 452 9.94 20.70 -3.31
N GLN A 453 11.08 20.08 -2.99
CA GLN A 453 12.34 20.34 -3.69
C GLN A 453 12.26 19.78 -5.12
N ASP A 454 11.64 18.61 -5.27
CA ASP A 454 11.37 18.02 -6.57
C ASP A 454 10.31 18.78 -7.37
N LEU A 455 9.26 19.32 -6.73
CA LEU A 455 8.27 20.16 -7.41
C LEU A 455 8.90 21.45 -7.92
N ALA A 456 9.75 22.11 -7.11
CA ALA A 456 10.48 23.29 -7.54
C ALA A 456 11.47 22.96 -8.67
N ALA A 457 12.12 21.79 -8.62
CA ALA A 457 12.99 21.31 -9.70
C ALA A 457 12.20 20.98 -10.97
N ALA A 458 11.06 20.29 -10.87
CA ALA A 458 10.18 19.91 -11.98
C ALA A 458 9.47 21.11 -12.62
N LEU A 459 9.11 22.14 -11.85
CA LEU A 459 8.60 23.42 -12.38
C LEU A 459 9.70 24.24 -13.07
N ALA A 460 10.96 24.01 -12.72
CA ALA A 460 12.12 24.72 -13.26
C ALA A 460 12.83 23.97 -14.41
N SER A 461 12.53 22.69 -14.60
CA SER A 461 13.17 21.80 -15.58
C SER A 461 12.16 21.44 -16.69
N PRO A 462 12.51 21.63 -17.97
CA PRO A 462 11.66 21.21 -19.09
C PRO A 462 11.37 19.69 -19.13
N ASP A 463 12.26 18.87 -18.56
CA ASP A 463 12.25 17.41 -18.59
C ASP A 463 12.11 16.73 -17.22
N GLY A 464 12.02 17.49 -16.13
CA GLY A 464 11.65 17.05 -14.79
C GLY A 464 12.64 16.14 -14.04
N THR A 465 13.89 15.95 -14.48
CA THR A 465 14.81 14.97 -13.86
C THR A 465 16.04 15.59 -13.21
N THR A 466 16.39 15.12 -12.00
CA THR A 466 17.67 15.43 -11.33
C THR A 466 18.63 14.25 -11.48
N SER A 467 19.74 14.47 -12.19
CA SER A 467 20.77 13.47 -12.45
C SER A 467 21.87 13.49 -11.38
N GLY A 468 21.88 12.49 -10.49
CA GLY A 468 22.98 12.25 -9.56
C GLY A 468 22.99 10.81 -9.05
N LEU A 469 24.15 10.17 -8.97
CA LEU A 469 24.30 8.88 -8.28
C LEU A 469 24.08 9.12 -6.77
N PRO A 470 23.22 8.33 -6.10
CA PRO A 470 22.93 8.56 -4.70
C PRO A 470 24.16 8.27 -3.83
N SER A 471 24.56 9.25 -3.01
CA SER A 471 25.44 9.01 -1.86
C SER A 471 24.64 8.30 -0.77
N PHE A 472 25.29 7.43 0.01
CA PHE A 472 24.66 6.92 1.23
C PHE A 472 24.62 8.03 2.29
N ASP A 473 23.45 8.60 2.53
CA ASP A 473 23.23 9.80 3.35
C ASP A 473 22.15 9.62 4.44
N GLU A 474 21.55 8.41 4.55
CA GLU A 474 20.75 7.98 5.70
C GLU A 474 21.24 6.63 6.26
N PRO A 475 20.97 6.32 7.54
CA PRO A 475 21.53 5.14 8.20
C PRO A 475 20.65 3.88 8.11
N SER A 476 19.81 3.72 7.09
CA SER A 476 19.05 2.47 6.87
C SER A 476 19.94 1.38 6.24
N GLY A 477 19.62 0.10 6.43
CA GLY A 477 20.46 -1.01 5.95
C GLY A 477 21.62 -1.34 6.87
N ARG A 478 22.12 -2.57 6.81
CA ARG A 478 23.45 -2.91 7.36
C ARG A 478 24.56 -2.33 6.47
N ALA A 479 25.67 -1.88 7.08
CA ALA A 479 26.80 -1.33 6.32
C ALA A 479 27.41 -2.34 5.33
N ASN A 480 27.33 -3.63 5.62
CA ASN A 480 27.68 -4.74 4.73
C ASN A 480 27.11 -6.06 5.27
N ALA A 481 27.17 -7.13 4.46
CA ALA A 481 26.61 -8.45 4.78
C ALA A 481 27.32 -9.21 5.92
N ALA A 482 28.41 -8.67 6.46
CA ALA A 482 29.09 -9.20 7.64
C ALA A 482 28.89 -8.34 8.90
N ALA A 483 28.23 -7.17 8.78
CA ALA A 483 27.92 -6.34 9.94
C ALA A 483 26.83 -7.02 10.78
N ALA A 484 27.00 -7.11 12.10
CA ALA A 484 25.98 -7.67 12.97
C ALA A 484 24.73 -6.79 13.00
N PHE A 485 24.90 -5.51 13.28
CA PHE A 485 23.82 -4.53 13.41
C PHE A 485 23.59 -3.72 12.13
N GLY A 486 22.44 -3.04 12.09
CA GLY A 486 22.12 -2.01 11.11
C GLY A 486 23.09 -0.82 11.18
N ALA A 487 23.12 -0.01 10.12
CA ALA A 487 23.93 1.20 10.08
C ALA A 487 23.41 2.30 11.01
N ASP A 488 22.14 2.26 11.42
CA ASP A 488 21.62 3.07 12.50
C ASP A 488 21.89 2.38 13.84
N PRO A 489 22.85 2.88 14.65
CA PRO A 489 23.14 2.28 15.94
C PRO A 489 21.99 2.45 16.95
N ALA A 490 21.08 3.41 16.73
CA ALA A 490 19.99 3.76 17.63
C ALA A 490 18.63 3.23 17.14
N PHE A 491 18.64 2.11 16.42
CA PHE A 491 17.40 1.44 16.00
C PHE A 491 16.77 0.63 17.15
N PRO A 492 15.45 0.73 17.38
CA PRO A 492 14.49 1.55 16.64
C PRO A 492 14.47 3.00 17.13
N ARG A 493 14.23 3.93 16.21
CA ARG A 493 14.01 5.35 16.51
C ARG A 493 12.69 5.54 17.24
N ALA A 494 12.64 6.57 18.10
CA ALA A 494 11.39 7.01 18.72
C ALA A 494 10.51 7.76 17.71
N ILE A 495 9.23 7.97 18.04
CA ILE A 495 8.34 8.79 17.20
C ILE A 495 8.90 10.21 17.09
N ILE A 496 8.82 10.82 15.90
CA ILE A 496 9.21 12.23 15.76
C ILE A 496 8.11 13.11 16.35
N GLU A 497 8.47 13.87 17.39
CA GLU A 497 7.61 14.90 17.97
C GLU A 497 8.16 16.32 17.68
N ASP A 498 7.25 17.26 17.39
CA ASP A 498 7.56 18.68 17.22
C ASP A 498 6.54 19.56 17.96
N ASP A 499 6.88 20.85 18.13
CA ASP A 499 5.96 21.85 18.64
C ASP A 499 4.69 21.93 17.75
N PRO A 500 3.48 22.01 18.32
CA PRO A 500 2.25 22.13 17.57
C PRO A 500 2.30 23.36 16.65
N ASN A 501 2.27 23.12 15.34
CA ASN A 501 2.18 24.23 14.38
C ASN A 501 0.76 24.82 14.36
N LEU A 502 0.55 25.93 13.62
CA LEU A 502 -0.76 26.58 13.49
C LEU A 502 -1.86 25.61 13.02
N ILE A 503 -1.49 24.61 12.21
CA ILE A 503 -2.38 23.60 11.64
C ILE A 503 -2.77 22.59 12.72
N ALA A 504 -1.82 22.08 13.52
CA ALA A 504 -2.04 21.17 14.65
C ALA A 504 -2.99 21.76 15.72
N ASN A 505 -2.92 23.08 15.97
CA ASN A 505 -3.79 23.77 16.93
C ASN A 505 -5.25 23.92 16.46
N ILE A 506 -5.50 24.00 15.15
CA ILE A 506 -6.86 24.01 14.57
C ILE A 506 -7.46 22.59 14.58
N ILE A 507 -6.58 21.59 14.52
CA ILE A 507 -6.83 20.15 14.36
C ILE A 507 -7.20 19.46 15.67
N GLN A 508 -6.56 19.79 16.80
CA GLN A 508 -6.94 19.28 18.15
C GLN A 508 -8.43 19.46 18.49
N PHE A 509 -9.13 20.37 17.83
CA PHE A 509 -10.56 20.62 18.02
C PHE A 509 -11.47 19.47 17.51
N PHE A 510 -11.02 18.63 16.57
CA PHE A 510 -11.89 17.64 15.90
C PHE A 510 -11.56 16.16 16.19
N GLY A 511 -10.31 15.81 16.53
CA GLY A 511 -9.87 14.40 16.62
C GLY A 511 -9.51 13.88 18.02
N GLY A 512 -9.58 14.71 19.07
CA GLY A 512 -9.02 14.36 20.37
C GLY A 512 -7.49 14.36 20.37
N ASP A 513 -6.88 14.31 21.56
CA ASP A 513 -5.42 14.30 21.73
C ASP A 513 -4.92 12.85 21.89
N PRO A 514 -4.28 12.25 20.88
CA PRO A 514 -3.76 10.88 20.97
C PRO A 514 -2.59 10.73 21.95
N PHE A 515 -2.01 11.83 22.44
CA PHE A 515 -0.86 11.85 23.35
C PHE A 515 -1.15 12.55 24.67
N CYS A 516 -2.42 12.57 25.09
CA CYS A 516 -2.82 12.87 26.46
C CYS A 516 -2.23 14.17 27.05
N GLY A 517 -2.44 15.28 26.35
CA GLY A 517 -2.05 16.60 26.81
C GLY A 517 -0.58 16.95 26.56
N SER A 518 0.15 16.13 25.77
CA SER A 518 1.54 16.41 25.44
C SER A 518 1.67 17.78 24.75
N THR A 519 2.65 18.56 25.22
CA THR A 519 2.98 19.87 24.62
C THR A 519 3.66 19.74 23.26
N LEU A 520 4.22 18.56 22.96
CA LEU A 520 4.75 18.19 21.65
C LEU A 520 3.79 17.19 21.02
N GLN A 521 3.68 17.20 19.70
CA GLN A 521 2.78 16.32 18.96
C GLN A 521 3.59 15.56 17.90
N PRO A 522 3.21 14.33 17.54
CA PRO A 522 3.85 13.66 16.42
C PRO A 522 3.79 14.55 15.19
N SER A 523 4.85 14.50 14.39
CA SER A 523 4.97 15.36 13.21
C SER A 523 5.46 14.60 11.99
N GLU A 524 5.72 13.30 12.12
CA GLU A 524 6.20 12.46 11.02
C GLU A 524 5.28 12.52 9.80
N PHE A 525 3.97 12.70 9.98
CA PHE A 525 2.99 12.88 8.89
C PHE A 525 3.18 14.14 8.05
N THR A 526 3.95 15.13 8.53
CA THR A 526 4.27 16.34 7.75
C THR A 526 5.42 16.09 6.75
N SER A 527 6.20 15.04 6.96
CA SER A 527 7.31 14.64 6.09
C SER A 527 7.56 13.13 6.16
N PRO A 528 6.58 12.28 5.84
CA PRO A 528 6.68 10.84 6.06
C PRO A 528 7.75 10.19 5.18
N TRP A 529 8.22 10.87 4.14
CA TRP A 529 9.36 10.44 3.33
C TRP A 529 10.72 10.65 4.00
N ARG A 530 10.85 11.49 5.05
CA ARG A 530 12.14 11.77 5.69
C ARG A 530 12.50 10.77 6.79
N TYR A 531 13.73 10.26 6.78
CA TYR A 531 14.22 9.35 7.83
C TYR A 531 14.19 10.02 9.22
N PRO A 532 13.74 9.32 10.29
CA PRO A 532 13.46 9.89 11.60
C PRO A 532 14.71 10.11 12.46
N SER A 533 15.79 10.63 11.85
CA SER A 533 17.02 10.99 12.56
C SER A 533 16.92 12.32 13.29
N THR A 534 16.05 13.21 12.79
CA THR A 534 15.91 14.59 13.28
C THR A 534 14.49 15.09 13.11
N ASN A 535 14.02 15.88 14.07
CA ASN A 535 12.71 16.56 13.99
C ASN A 535 12.74 17.77 13.03
N ASN A 536 11.62 18.48 12.90
CA ASN A 536 11.51 19.64 12.02
C ASN A 536 12.39 20.81 12.47
N ALA A 537 12.70 20.91 13.77
CA ALA A 537 13.66 21.86 14.31
C ALA A 537 15.15 21.46 14.09
N GLY A 538 15.40 20.29 13.49
CA GLY A 538 16.75 19.77 13.25
C GLY A 538 17.42 19.17 14.49
N GLN A 539 16.68 18.91 15.56
CA GLN A 539 17.17 18.24 16.76
C GLN A 539 17.24 16.73 16.53
N THR A 540 18.31 16.10 17.02
CA THR A 540 18.47 14.64 16.93
C THR A 540 17.35 13.92 17.65
N ASN A 541 16.69 13.02 16.93
CA ASN A 541 15.63 12.18 17.47
C ASN A 541 16.20 11.09 18.38
N GLY A 542 15.39 10.69 19.36
CA GLY A 542 15.72 9.65 20.33
C GLY A 542 15.61 8.24 19.77
N TRP A 543 15.57 7.29 20.69
CA TRP A 543 15.42 5.86 20.41
C TRP A 543 14.73 5.17 21.59
N GLU A 544 14.08 4.05 21.30
CA GLU A 544 13.36 3.29 22.32
C GLU A 544 14.24 2.15 22.87
N GLY A 545 14.19 1.97 24.19
CA GLY A 545 14.95 0.96 24.93
C GLY A 545 14.84 -0.46 24.37
N SER A 546 15.84 -1.29 24.69
CA SER A 546 16.09 -2.63 24.11
C SER A 546 16.41 -2.58 22.61
N LEU A 547 17.57 -2.02 22.23
CA LEU A 547 18.05 -2.00 20.83
C LEU A 547 17.95 -3.38 20.17
N THR A 548 17.70 -3.40 18.85
CA THR A 548 17.44 -4.65 18.12
C THR A 548 18.05 -4.66 16.71
N HIS A 549 18.15 -5.86 16.15
CA HIS A 549 18.51 -6.11 14.76
C HIS A 549 17.34 -5.86 13.81
N PRO A 550 17.49 -4.92 12.85
CA PRO A 550 16.35 -4.53 12.04
C PRO A 550 16.09 -5.52 10.88
N GLY A 551 17.12 -6.20 10.38
CA GLY A 551 16.98 -7.16 9.29
C GLY A 551 18.30 -7.61 8.65
N PRO A 552 18.24 -8.53 7.68
CA PRO A 552 19.42 -9.04 6.97
C PRO A 552 19.93 -8.11 5.86
N TYR A 553 19.21 -7.05 5.51
CA TYR A 553 19.44 -6.25 4.31
C TYR A 553 20.62 -5.28 4.45
N VAL A 554 21.25 -4.92 3.34
CA VAL A 554 22.45 -4.07 3.31
C VAL A 554 22.24 -2.78 2.54
N GLN A 555 22.98 -1.73 2.92
CA GLN A 555 22.99 -0.45 2.22
C GLN A 555 23.23 -0.61 0.73
N GLY A 556 22.45 0.11 -0.07
CA GLY A 556 22.44 0.05 -1.53
C GLY A 556 21.54 -1.02 -2.13
N GLN A 557 21.02 -1.96 -1.33
CA GLN A 557 19.94 -2.84 -1.81
C GLN A 557 18.64 -2.06 -1.92
N ASP A 558 17.88 -2.33 -2.98
CA ASP A 558 16.51 -1.84 -3.11
C ASP A 558 15.49 -2.98 -2.93
N ALA A 559 14.21 -2.59 -2.86
CA ALA A 559 13.10 -3.49 -2.57
C ALA A 559 13.01 -4.72 -3.49
N ARG A 560 13.62 -4.70 -4.68
CA ARG A 560 13.67 -5.87 -5.58
C ARG A 560 14.40 -7.05 -4.95
N MET A 561 15.23 -6.82 -3.94
CA MET A 561 15.87 -7.87 -3.14
C MET A 561 14.86 -8.81 -2.48
N LEU A 562 13.64 -8.32 -2.19
CA LEU A 562 12.55 -9.12 -1.60
C LEU A 562 12.02 -10.21 -2.55
N MET A 563 12.26 -10.08 -3.86
CA MET A 563 11.84 -11.05 -4.88
C MET A 563 13.03 -11.66 -5.61
N ASN A 564 14.19 -11.74 -4.95
CA ASN A 564 15.45 -12.16 -5.58
C ASN A 564 15.76 -13.67 -5.41
N HIS A 565 14.79 -14.46 -4.95
CA HIS A 565 14.88 -15.90 -4.68
C HIS A 565 16.02 -16.27 -3.72
N LEU A 566 16.18 -15.51 -2.64
CA LEU A 566 17.19 -15.77 -1.61
C LEU A 566 16.73 -16.90 -0.67
N PRO A 567 17.44 -18.06 -0.66
CA PRO A 567 17.05 -19.18 0.17
C PRO A 567 17.31 -18.88 1.66
N GLY A 568 16.38 -19.33 2.51
CA GLY A 568 16.57 -19.32 3.96
C GLY A 568 17.56 -20.37 4.44
N ASN A 569 18.21 -20.08 5.57
CA ASN A 569 19.10 -21.02 6.23
C ASN A 569 18.33 -21.87 7.26
N ALA A 570 18.47 -23.20 7.19
CA ALA A 570 17.76 -24.12 8.07
C ALA A 570 18.12 -23.95 9.57
N ASN A 571 19.38 -23.64 9.88
CA ASN A 571 19.80 -23.42 11.27
C ASN A 571 19.25 -22.09 11.78
N ALA A 572 19.32 -21.02 10.97
CA ALA A 572 18.74 -19.72 11.33
C ALA A 572 17.24 -19.86 11.63
N ARG A 573 16.47 -20.49 10.73
CA ARG A 573 15.04 -20.79 10.97
C ARG A 573 14.83 -21.53 12.29
N THR A 574 15.63 -22.58 12.52
CA THR A 574 15.52 -23.38 13.73
C THR A 574 15.81 -22.58 15.00
N GLU A 575 16.80 -21.68 15.00
CA GLU A 575 17.14 -20.86 16.17
C GLU A 575 16.09 -19.78 16.43
N TYR A 576 15.62 -19.07 15.40
CA TYR A 576 14.51 -18.11 15.52
C TYR A 576 13.20 -18.78 15.98
N GLU A 577 12.87 -19.96 15.44
CA GLU A 577 11.68 -20.72 15.84
C GLU A 577 11.76 -21.23 17.30
N LYS A 578 12.97 -21.47 17.82
CA LYS A 578 13.19 -21.94 19.20
C LYS A 578 13.35 -20.80 20.21
N ALA A 579 13.45 -19.55 19.76
CA ALA A 579 13.61 -18.42 20.66
C ALA A 579 12.34 -18.22 21.51
N THR A 580 12.42 -18.47 22.81
CA THR A 580 11.27 -18.31 23.71
C THR A 580 11.28 -16.97 24.45
N THR A 581 12.27 -16.11 24.20
CA THR A 581 12.39 -14.77 24.77
C THR A 581 12.99 -13.80 23.75
N PRO A 582 12.74 -12.49 23.89
CA PRO A 582 13.38 -11.46 23.05
C PRO A 582 14.91 -11.58 23.01
N ALA A 583 15.55 -11.83 24.16
CA ALA A 583 17.00 -11.98 24.24
C ALA A 583 17.53 -13.17 23.43
N MET A 584 16.79 -14.28 23.34
CA MET A 584 17.17 -15.41 22.50
C MET A 584 17.03 -15.10 21.01
N THR A 585 16.05 -14.27 20.62
CA THR A 585 15.92 -13.79 19.25
C THR A 585 17.09 -12.88 18.87
N GLU A 586 17.47 -11.94 19.75
CA GLU A 586 18.67 -11.10 19.51
C GLU A 586 19.94 -11.94 19.40
N GLN A 587 20.09 -12.97 20.24
CA GLN A 587 21.23 -13.89 20.15
C GLN A 587 21.25 -14.66 18.82
N ALA A 588 20.09 -15.08 18.31
CA ALA A 588 20.00 -15.72 17.00
C ALA A 588 20.44 -14.74 15.89
N SER A 589 20.01 -13.47 15.98
CA SER A 589 20.44 -12.42 15.04
C SER A 589 21.94 -12.16 15.08
N ASP A 590 22.55 -12.05 16.28
CA ASP A 590 23.99 -11.90 16.47
C ASP A 590 24.78 -13.06 15.82
N ASN A 591 24.26 -14.29 15.90
CA ASN A 591 24.91 -15.47 15.35
C ASN A 591 24.79 -15.56 13.83
N HIS A 592 23.61 -15.26 13.29
CA HIS A 592 23.24 -15.62 11.92
C HIS A 592 23.38 -14.47 10.91
N LEU A 593 23.05 -13.23 11.28
CA LEU A 593 23.09 -12.10 10.34
C LEU A 593 24.51 -11.78 9.83
N PRO A 594 25.58 -11.78 10.67
CA PRO A 594 26.97 -11.63 10.17
C PRO A 594 27.42 -12.73 9.21
N ALA A 595 26.82 -13.91 9.31
CA ALA A 595 27.07 -15.03 8.41
C ALA A 595 26.18 -15.01 7.16
N ASN A 596 25.37 -13.96 6.99
CA ASN A 596 24.34 -13.83 5.97
C ASN A 596 23.37 -15.04 5.96
N GLN A 597 23.00 -15.51 7.14
CA GLN A 597 22.03 -16.57 7.35
C GLN A 597 20.74 -15.95 7.89
N HIS A 598 19.62 -16.21 7.23
CA HIS A 598 18.34 -15.56 7.50
C HIS A 598 17.17 -16.51 7.22
N LEU A 599 15.93 -16.08 7.50
CA LEU A 599 14.72 -16.88 7.30
C LEU A 599 14.44 -17.18 5.83
N GLY A 600 14.94 -16.36 4.91
CA GLY A 600 14.68 -16.43 3.47
C GLY A 600 14.07 -15.13 2.99
N ASP A 601 13.90 -14.97 1.68
CA ASP A 601 13.04 -13.92 1.14
C ASP A 601 11.54 -14.32 1.24
N PRO A 602 10.62 -13.37 0.99
CA PRO A 602 9.18 -13.64 0.94
C PRO A 602 8.76 -14.88 0.15
N VAL A 603 9.39 -15.13 -1.00
CA VAL A 603 9.02 -16.27 -1.88
C VAL A 603 9.44 -17.60 -1.26
N ASP A 604 10.72 -17.72 -0.87
CA ASP A 604 11.27 -18.95 -0.28
C ASP A 604 10.62 -19.25 1.08
N TYR A 605 10.41 -18.22 1.90
CA TYR A 605 9.77 -18.38 3.20
C TYR A 605 8.27 -18.71 3.08
N SER A 606 7.58 -18.21 2.05
CA SER A 606 6.19 -18.62 1.75
C SER A 606 6.07 -20.10 1.47
N VAL A 607 6.96 -20.65 0.63
CA VAL A 607 6.97 -22.10 0.32
C VAL A 607 7.22 -22.91 1.60
N TYR A 608 8.17 -22.48 2.41
CA TYR A 608 8.47 -23.11 3.70
C TYR A 608 7.27 -23.08 4.66
N LEU A 609 6.67 -21.90 4.87
CA LEU A 609 5.61 -21.69 5.83
C LEU A 609 4.33 -22.43 5.41
N ILE A 610 3.92 -22.30 4.14
CA ILE A 610 2.77 -23.03 3.59
C ILE A 610 2.97 -24.53 3.77
N GLY A 611 4.14 -25.06 3.42
CA GLY A 611 4.44 -26.48 3.56
C GLY A 611 4.31 -26.97 5.00
N ARG A 612 4.85 -26.23 5.96
CA ARG A 612 4.80 -26.60 7.39
C ARG A 612 3.39 -26.47 7.98
N LEU A 613 2.71 -25.34 7.76
CA LEU A 613 1.38 -25.08 8.33
C LEU A 613 0.31 -26.01 7.76
N SER A 614 0.34 -26.28 6.45
CA SER A 614 -0.60 -27.21 5.81
C SER A 614 -0.40 -28.68 6.24
N ASN A 615 0.83 -29.05 6.62
CA ASN A 615 1.14 -30.37 7.20
C ASN A 615 0.79 -30.46 8.69
N GLY A 616 0.41 -29.36 9.34
CA GLY A 616 0.09 -29.30 10.76
C GLY A 616 1.31 -29.27 11.68
N ASP A 617 2.50 -28.95 11.15
CA ASP A 617 3.72 -28.85 11.95
C ASP A 617 3.62 -27.70 12.97
N PRO A 618 4.17 -27.85 14.18
CA PRO A 618 4.25 -26.76 15.13
C PRO A 618 5.29 -25.72 14.66
N ILE A 619 4.86 -24.47 14.51
CA ILE A 619 5.71 -23.28 14.30
C ILE A 619 5.20 -22.20 15.26
N PRO A 620 6.09 -21.45 15.94
CA PRO A 620 5.67 -20.32 16.75
C PRO A 620 5.00 -19.23 15.91
N ASN A 621 4.15 -18.44 16.54
CA ASN A 621 3.56 -17.27 15.90
C ASN A 621 4.62 -16.16 15.81
N PHE A 622 5.05 -15.82 14.60
CA PHE A 622 5.89 -14.64 14.38
C PHE A 622 5.04 -13.37 14.38
N ASN A 623 5.66 -12.28 14.86
CA ASN A 623 5.08 -10.94 14.77
C ASN A 623 5.18 -10.48 13.32
N LEU A 624 4.04 -10.22 12.68
CA LEU A 624 4.02 -9.90 11.25
C LEU A 624 4.67 -8.54 10.98
N ASP A 625 4.44 -7.55 11.84
CA ASP A 625 4.95 -6.17 11.69
C ASP A 625 6.45 -6.00 12.00
N SER A 626 7.13 -7.07 12.43
CA SER A 626 8.53 -7.02 12.90
C SER A 626 8.75 -5.92 13.94
N ASP A 627 7.78 -5.75 14.84
CA ASP A 627 7.65 -4.60 15.75
C ASP A 627 8.82 -4.39 16.72
N ARG A 628 9.58 -5.47 16.95
CA ARG A 628 10.75 -5.53 17.82
C ARG A 628 12.00 -5.97 17.08
N GLY A 629 11.99 -5.95 15.75
CA GLY A 629 13.10 -6.39 14.91
C GLY A 629 12.87 -7.75 14.26
N TYR A 630 13.86 -8.18 13.49
CA TYR A 630 13.78 -9.36 12.63
C TYR A 630 13.63 -10.66 13.42
N GLY A 631 12.67 -11.50 13.02
CA GLY A 631 12.46 -12.82 13.60
C GLY A 631 11.89 -12.81 15.03
N HIS A 632 11.32 -11.69 15.47
CA HIS A 632 10.60 -11.63 16.75
C HIS A 632 9.28 -12.40 16.67
N GLN A 633 8.99 -13.14 17.74
CA GLN A 633 7.71 -13.81 17.89
C GLN A 633 6.65 -12.82 18.39
N THR A 634 5.37 -13.20 18.29
CA THR A 634 4.28 -12.44 18.90
C THR A 634 4.57 -12.23 20.39
N TRP A 635 4.37 -11.00 20.87
CA TRP A 635 4.73 -10.59 22.22
C TRP A 635 3.64 -9.73 22.86
N GLU A 636 3.69 -9.62 24.19
CA GLU A 636 2.80 -8.82 25.02
C GLU A 636 3.61 -8.05 26.08
N TRP A 637 3.06 -6.93 26.55
CA TRP A 637 3.62 -6.14 27.65
C TRP A 637 3.54 -6.93 28.97
N ASP A 638 4.62 -6.92 29.75
CA ASP A 638 4.51 -7.34 31.15
C ASP A 638 3.65 -6.33 31.91
N ARG A 639 2.73 -6.79 32.75
CA ARG A 639 1.76 -5.90 33.43
C ARG A 639 1.88 -5.87 34.95
N ARG A 640 1.56 -4.70 35.52
CA ARG A 640 1.56 -4.44 36.97
C ARG A 640 0.35 -5.09 37.63
N LYS A 641 0.59 -6.05 38.51
CA LYS A 641 -0.48 -6.69 39.29
C LYS A 641 -1.24 -5.66 40.13
N ASN A 642 -2.57 -5.73 40.09
CA ASN A 642 -3.50 -4.88 40.85
C ASN A 642 -3.37 -3.38 40.54
N LYS A 643 -3.01 -3.04 39.29
CA LYS A 643 -3.00 -1.67 38.78
C LYS A 643 -3.93 -1.57 37.58
N PRO A 644 -5.26 -1.70 37.79
CA PRO A 644 -6.21 -1.60 36.70
C PRO A 644 -6.15 -0.20 36.11
N HIS A 645 -6.05 -0.16 34.81
CA HIS A 645 -6.11 1.00 33.95
C HIS A 645 -7.39 0.92 33.11
N THR A 646 -7.94 2.07 32.76
CA THR A 646 -9.02 2.20 31.78
C THR A 646 -8.54 3.26 30.81
N PRO A 647 -8.55 3.00 29.49
CA PRO A 647 -8.15 3.96 28.48
C PRO A 647 -8.76 5.35 28.71
N SER A 648 -7.99 6.40 28.42
CA SER A 648 -8.38 7.79 28.69
C SER A 648 -9.66 8.23 27.94
N SER A 649 -10.27 9.30 28.44
CA SER A 649 -11.62 9.75 28.12
C SER A 649 -11.80 10.53 26.80
N SER A 650 -10.80 10.62 25.93
CA SER A 650 -10.93 11.22 24.59
C SER A 650 -11.23 10.16 23.52
N GLY A 651 -12.22 9.30 23.74
CA GLY A 651 -12.65 8.32 22.74
C GLY A 651 -13.56 7.18 23.23
N GLN A 652 -13.98 6.33 22.29
CA GLN A 652 -14.91 5.21 22.48
C GLN A 652 -14.39 4.06 23.37
N LEU A 653 -13.11 4.09 23.79
CA LEU A 653 -12.47 3.07 24.63
C LEU A 653 -12.55 3.39 26.14
N ALA A 654 -13.23 4.49 26.53
CA ALA A 654 -13.45 4.86 27.93
C ALA A 654 -14.42 3.93 28.70
N ASN A 655 -14.79 2.79 28.12
CA ASN A 655 -15.72 1.82 28.70
C ASN A 655 -15.00 0.88 29.67
N ALA A 656 -15.64 0.60 30.81
CA ALA A 656 -15.09 -0.28 31.87
C ALA A 656 -14.80 -1.72 31.40
N LYS A 657 -15.33 -2.14 30.25
CA LYS A 657 -15.06 -3.46 29.65
C LYS A 657 -13.67 -3.59 29.03
N TYR A 658 -13.01 -2.47 28.72
CA TYR A 658 -11.63 -2.40 28.23
C TYR A 658 -10.64 -2.15 29.38
N ARG A 659 -10.93 -2.69 30.57
CA ARG A 659 -10.05 -2.56 31.74
C ARG A 659 -8.93 -3.59 31.66
N PHE A 660 -7.70 -3.12 31.73
CA PHE A 660 -6.49 -3.93 31.70
C PHE A 660 -5.51 -3.47 32.78
N ASN A 661 -4.50 -4.27 33.10
CA ASN A 661 -3.47 -3.81 34.03
C ASN A 661 -2.46 -2.88 33.31
N GLU A 662 -2.01 -1.84 34.01
CA GLU A 662 -0.98 -0.91 33.53
C GLU A 662 0.30 -1.68 33.15
N PRO A 663 0.87 -1.45 31.96
CA PRO A 663 2.17 -2.01 31.58
C PRO A 663 3.27 -1.69 32.60
N CYS A 664 4.23 -2.61 32.79
CA CYS A 664 5.38 -2.41 33.67
C CYS A 664 6.26 -1.26 33.15
N THR A 665 6.57 -1.28 31.83
CA THR A 665 7.14 -0.16 31.07
C THR A 665 6.02 0.53 30.31
N VAL A 666 5.80 1.81 30.57
CA VAL A 666 4.74 2.60 29.95
C VAL A 666 5.10 2.90 28.50
N PRO A 667 4.29 2.50 27.50
CA PRO A 667 4.54 2.81 26.09
C PRO A 667 4.46 4.32 25.76
N GLU A 668 5.07 4.75 24.66
CA GLU A 668 5.10 6.15 24.22
C GLU A 668 3.69 6.72 23.92
N GLY A 669 2.78 5.90 23.38
CA GLY A 669 1.38 6.27 23.13
C GLY A 669 0.44 6.03 24.32
N PHE A 670 0.95 5.72 25.52
CA PHE A 670 0.11 5.39 26.67
C PHE A 670 -0.58 6.61 27.27
N CYS A 671 -1.87 6.47 27.53
CA CYS A 671 -2.75 7.57 27.90
C CYS A 671 -3.37 7.36 29.28
N SER A 672 -2.84 8.05 30.31
CA SER A 672 -3.10 7.70 31.71
C SER A 672 -4.11 8.60 32.46
N GLU A 673 -4.68 9.61 31.79
CA GLU A 673 -5.41 10.68 32.47
C GLU A 673 -6.69 10.21 33.19
N GLN A 674 -6.60 10.12 34.52
CA GLN A 674 -7.75 10.29 35.41
C GLN A 674 -7.82 11.80 35.76
N PRO A 675 -9.01 12.44 35.79
CA PRO A 675 -9.12 13.85 36.15
C PRO A 675 -8.42 14.16 37.49
N GLY A 676 -7.33 14.94 37.43
CA GLY A 676 -6.55 15.37 38.62
C GLY A 676 -5.35 14.49 39.00
N ASN A 677 -4.99 13.47 38.22
CA ASN A 677 -3.77 12.68 38.40
C ASN A 677 -3.17 12.33 37.01
N PRO A 678 -2.06 12.96 36.58
CA PRO A 678 -1.53 12.82 35.21
C PRO A 678 -0.94 11.42 34.90
N GLY A 679 -1.10 10.45 35.81
CA GLY A 679 -0.59 9.08 35.70
C GLY A 679 0.91 9.00 35.39
N PRO A 680 1.42 7.80 35.06
CA PRO A 680 2.81 7.64 34.65
C PRO A 680 2.99 8.06 33.19
N HIS A 681 4.07 8.77 32.90
CA HIS A 681 4.48 9.13 31.53
C HIS A 681 5.51 8.12 31.01
N TYR A 682 5.60 8.02 29.68
CA TYR A 682 6.69 7.34 29.00
C TYR A 682 8.06 7.84 29.51
N ASP A 683 8.96 6.91 29.83
CA ASP A 683 10.33 7.20 30.23
C ASP A 683 11.28 6.52 29.23
N PRO A 684 11.92 7.28 28.32
CA PRO A 684 12.80 6.70 27.31
C PRO A 684 14.06 6.07 27.91
N PHE A 685 14.35 6.29 29.19
CA PHE A 685 15.51 5.68 29.88
C PHE A 685 15.20 4.29 30.48
N LEU A 686 14.08 3.68 30.11
CA LEU A 686 13.70 2.34 30.53
C LEU A 686 13.67 1.38 29.33
N ASN A 687 14.19 0.16 29.53
CA ASN A 687 14.02 -0.91 28.56
C ASN A 687 12.56 -1.43 28.57
N LEU A 688 12.13 -1.98 27.44
CA LEU A 688 10.80 -2.58 27.35
C LEU A 688 10.72 -3.87 28.17
N ALA A 689 9.66 -4.02 28.96
CA ALA A 689 9.31 -5.27 29.62
C ALA A 689 8.20 -5.96 28.84
N ILE A 690 8.60 -7.01 28.13
CA ILE A 690 7.76 -7.78 27.22
C ILE A 690 8.09 -9.27 27.34
N HIS A 691 7.11 -10.12 27.04
CA HIS A 691 7.28 -11.57 26.94
C HIS A 691 6.65 -12.10 25.65
N TYR A 692 7.02 -13.33 25.26
CA TYR A 692 6.48 -13.97 24.05
C TYR A 692 5.21 -14.77 24.34
N GLY A 693 4.25 -14.68 23.43
CA GLY A 693 3.02 -15.49 23.41
C GLY A 693 2.22 -15.40 24.72
N GLU A 694 1.69 -16.55 25.16
CA GLU A 694 0.90 -16.69 26.38
C GLU A 694 1.78 -16.94 27.64
N ALA A 695 3.06 -16.56 27.60
CA ALA A 695 3.92 -16.68 28.77
C ALA A 695 3.39 -15.79 29.91
N PRO A 696 3.55 -16.18 31.19
CA PRO A 696 3.13 -15.31 32.30
C PRO A 696 3.93 -14.01 32.34
N ASP A 697 3.27 -12.92 32.77
CA ASP A 697 3.92 -11.64 33.08
C ASP A 697 5.21 -11.83 33.88
N GLY A 698 6.27 -11.16 33.42
CA GLY A 698 7.53 -11.01 34.13
C GLY A 698 7.42 -10.18 35.42
N SER A 699 8.56 -9.93 36.08
CA SER A 699 8.60 -8.95 37.16
C SER A 699 8.66 -7.54 36.58
N CYS A 700 7.96 -6.58 37.19
CA CYS A 700 8.09 -5.16 36.83
C CYS A 700 9.40 -4.52 37.35
N ASP A 701 10.48 -5.30 37.46
CA ASP A 701 11.82 -4.81 37.80
C ASP A 701 12.52 -4.33 36.51
N ILE A 702 12.05 -3.19 36.00
CA ILE A 702 12.46 -2.67 34.70
C ILE A 702 13.93 -2.27 34.73
N THR A 703 14.69 -2.77 33.75
CA THR A 703 16.10 -2.40 33.58
C THR A 703 16.19 -1.01 32.98
N LYS A 704 17.02 -0.16 33.58
CA LYS A 704 17.32 1.18 33.05
C LYS A 704 18.31 1.08 31.90
N VAL A 705 18.15 1.97 30.94
CA VAL A 705 19.16 2.24 29.91
C VAL A 705 20.47 2.61 30.59
N THR A 706 21.52 1.93 30.20
CA THR A 706 22.87 2.07 30.75
C THR A 706 23.75 2.95 29.85
N PRO A 707 24.88 3.46 30.35
CA PRO A 707 25.86 4.14 29.50
C PRO A 707 26.40 3.26 28.36
N ASN A 708 26.40 1.93 28.53
CA ASN A 708 26.80 1.02 27.46
C ASN A 708 25.76 0.99 26.34
N ASP A 709 24.47 0.99 26.67
CA ASP A 709 23.40 1.02 25.68
C ASP A 709 23.42 2.34 24.90
N VAL A 710 23.67 3.47 25.57
CA VAL A 710 23.92 4.76 24.90
C VAL A 710 25.16 4.69 24.00
N GLY A 711 26.22 4.01 24.45
CA GLY A 711 27.41 3.76 23.63
C GLY A 711 27.11 2.91 22.38
N GLN A 712 26.27 1.88 22.53
CA GLN A 712 25.79 1.05 21.42
C GLN A 712 24.92 1.87 20.46
N ALA A 713 24.11 2.79 20.98
CA ALA A 713 23.32 3.77 20.21
C ALA A 713 24.14 4.91 19.58
N GLY A 714 25.47 4.74 19.43
CA GLY A 714 26.34 5.74 18.81
C GLY A 714 26.50 7.01 19.66
N GLY A 715 26.23 6.95 20.96
CA GLY A 715 26.27 8.08 21.89
C GLY A 715 24.99 8.91 21.92
N ILE A 716 23.95 8.53 21.16
CA ILE A 716 22.67 9.23 21.12
C ILE A 716 21.90 8.95 22.42
N GLN A 717 21.38 10.00 23.05
CA GLN A 717 20.56 9.86 24.26
C GLN A 717 19.17 9.30 23.91
N PRO A 718 18.55 8.47 24.76
CA PRO A 718 17.24 7.88 24.48
C PRO A 718 16.13 8.91 24.21
N ASN A 719 16.15 10.04 24.92
CA ASN A 719 15.21 11.15 24.72
C ASN A 719 15.60 12.11 23.58
N GLY A 720 16.68 11.84 22.87
CA GLY A 720 17.22 12.72 21.83
C GLY A 720 17.93 13.98 22.34
N GLY A 721 18.33 14.82 21.38
CA GLY A 721 18.93 16.15 21.58
C GLY A 721 20.47 16.25 21.50
N LYS A 722 20.96 17.47 21.27
CA LYS A 722 22.17 17.99 21.93
C LYS A 722 21.71 18.67 23.21
N GLU A 723 22.45 18.49 24.30
CA GLU A 723 22.26 19.20 25.58
C GLU A 723 21.61 20.58 25.35
N ARG A 724 20.42 20.82 25.90
CA ARG A 724 20.00 22.21 26.14
C ARG A 724 21.04 22.76 27.10
N GLY A 725 22.07 23.41 26.56
CA GLY A 725 23.04 24.13 27.35
C GLY A 725 22.26 25.09 28.24
N HIS A 726 22.25 24.82 29.53
CA HIS A 726 21.95 25.82 30.54
C HIS A 726 23.05 26.89 30.46
N GLY A 727 22.92 27.80 29.50
CA GLY A 727 23.63 29.07 29.46
C GLY A 727 22.87 30.07 30.31
N GLY A 728 23.52 30.52 31.38
CA GLY A 728 23.05 31.43 32.44
C GLY A 728 22.26 32.66 32.02
#